data_AF-A0A0D6LZR3-F1
#
_entry.id   AF-A0A0D6LZR3-F1
#
_cell.length_a   1.000
_cell.length_b   1.000
_cell.length_c   1.000
_cell.angle_alpha   90.00
_cell.angle_beta   90.00
_cell.angle_gamma   90.00
#
_symmetry.space_group_name_H-M   'P 1'
#
loop_
_entity.id
_entity.type
_entity.pdbx_description
1 polymer ?
#
loop_
_entity_poly.entity_id
_entity_poly.type
_entity_poly.pdbx_seq_one_letter_code
_entity_poly.pdbx_strand_id
1 'polypeptide(L)'
;MEGYMLNKAGKPIGRALRGARRLHASSIRNATWRESFKMGHIFPELGNKKPTHIVIGAGSAGTNRLTENPENRVLLVEAGPQDYWWDWRLHMPAALMYNLCHDRYNWFYHTVAQKNVGNRVFYWPRGRVWGGSSTLNAMVYVRGHPLDYDRWEKEDGAKGWCYQNCLPYFKRSETYSHSKGPNDPYRGHAGPQKVQRGSGEHPLHQAFLEAGTQHPIGTTEDVNGFKQEGLGTFDMTIHNGVRKMNFYGTDNIDSYSREKIYCEGDVIVCGGAINSPQLLMLSGVGPADHLRAHEIPVVVNLPGVGENLIDHLEIYVQQKCTKPITLYNKSSWRFPHHMIKIGMEWFTMQKGLGASSHLETGGFARSRDDIDHPDIQFHFLPSTVHDDGRKIGTCHAFQVHVGNMRTKSKGCIKLSSKDPRRHPIIDPKYMDHDDDWKEFRRCIKLSREIFAQKAFDPFRGDELAPGKQCQSDADIDKFVKQASASAYHPSGSCKMGPEKDKMAVVNPETLSVYGTENLKVVDASIMPSIVSGNLNGPVIMLAERAADLIQGKHLPPEKSGSFEQKEGRKVMFLQIGMTLPKFEFCEIAANPNGWGPLGSPPALDTSIPFQQYNKADRIGRVADWIGVDRFFYRRGNERYNERMYGSAANAGSQFDYVHGMDENNFQLVDSSKPVQRNPQRNFRARQLQFRKLLQKEQERRDQAMQGQNLKMKRSIAKWVATNLTTTGLMDFPRFREQQRAFKMWQRRGGNARQGQRGPGGRYPGERPKERLPSVQVRPDWRVIEEMDFPRLLKLNLPGVGSGEDIDKHQYGTLHFYDKTIDRVSVRTPITLQRCGGNFYNVTTTEDPVIEELAQQGIGNVFATDIILATLMTAPRSVYSWDIVAHRVGDKLFLDKRDTGGISNPVDALTVSETSGDPPSFEGAGINNAKDLATEALFINQNFRRQVLKRNEHPYVMAHPRAPFEEEGGESGCGYRYRKWTLGKNANGKPIEVVCRTEHDGVMAGPSGDVQYLTIKSFNEWDSSQSGGVDWRVKLDGQKGAVLATEIKNNSCKLAKWTVQALLANSDAIKFGYVSRMSVRNSAQHVILGTQQLRPVEFAQNISMNMDNGWGILRCVIDSCMRQPQGKYLLMKDPQSPVVRLYSLPEGTFESDQDSNDEHGGDSDEDS
;
A
#
# COMPACT_ATOMS: atom_id res chain seq x y z
N MET A 1 -11.53 16.75 58.40
CA MET A 1 -10.71 17.93 58.74
C MET A 1 -9.27 17.62 58.42
N GLU A 2 -8.47 18.66 58.20
CA GLU A 2 -7.01 18.69 58.07
C GLU A 2 -6.23 17.39 58.40
N GLY A 3 -5.22 17.08 57.59
CA GLY A 3 -4.25 16.04 57.96
C GLY A 3 -3.22 15.74 56.88
N TYR A 4 -2.06 16.40 56.95
CA TYR A 4 -0.83 15.90 56.33
C TYR A 4 -0.51 14.51 56.90
N MET A 5 -0.57 13.46 56.08
CA MET A 5 -0.15 12.12 56.47
C MET A 5 1.25 11.80 55.93
N LEU A 6 2.22 11.92 56.84
CA LEU A 6 3.59 11.43 56.75
C LEU A 6 3.63 9.90 56.95
N ASN A 7 4.64 9.20 56.42
CA ASN A 7 4.87 7.80 56.80
C ASN A 7 5.58 7.71 58.17
N LYS A 8 5.58 6.51 58.78
CA LYS A 8 6.09 6.20 60.14
C LYS A 8 7.57 6.54 60.43
N ALA A 9 8.29 7.15 59.49
CA ALA A 9 9.65 7.65 59.69
C ALA A 9 9.80 9.16 59.47
N GLY A 10 8.69 9.91 59.40
CA GLY A 10 8.72 11.38 59.34
C GLY A 10 9.31 11.96 58.05
N LYS A 11 9.34 11.19 56.95
CA LYS A 11 9.86 11.64 55.65
C LYS A 11 8.74 11.84 54.61
N PRO A 12 8.78 12.92 53.80
CA PRO A 12 7.86 13.10 52.67
C PRO A 12 8.10 12.01 51.62
N ILE A 13 7.04 11.34 51.16
CA ILE A 13 7.13 10.33 50.10
C ILE A 13 7.35 11.04 48.76
N GLY A 14 8.60 11.14 48.33
CA GLY A 14 8.97 11.69 47.03
C GLY A 14 10.25 11.06 46.50
N ARG A 15 10.15 9.94 45.77
CA ARG A 15 11.12 9.51 44.74
C ARG A 15 10.62 8.33 43.91
N ALA A 16 9.82 8.66 42.89
CA ALA A 16 9.79 7.97 41.61
C ALA A 16 9.33 9.01 40.58
N LEU A 17 10.28 9.76 40.01
CA LEU A 17 10.20 10.55 38.75
C LEU A 17 11.43 11.47 38.63
N ARG A 18 12.53 10.94 38.08
CA ARG A 18 13.48 11.70 37.26
C ARG A 18 13.76 10.87 36.01
N GLY A 19 12.80 10.95 35.10
CA GLY A 19 12.74 10.27 33.81
C GLY A 19 11.49 10.68 33.04
N ALA A 20 11.07 11.94 33.19
CA ALA A 20 10.06 12.67 32.41
C ALA A 20 10.01 14.06 33.06
N ARG A 21 10.49 15.14 32.45
CA ARG A 21 9.76 15.98 31.48
C ARG A 21 10.80 17.02 30.99
N ARG A 22 10.90 17.33 29.70
CA ARG A 22 9.96 18.17 28.92
C ARG A 22 9.96 17.65 27.47
N LEU A 23 8.87 17.20 26.86
CA LEU A 23 7.44 17.26 27.19
C LEU A 23 6.76 15.96 26.72
N HIS A 24 6.21 15.16 27.64
CA HIS A 24 4.77 14.94 27.52
C HIS A 24 4.13 16.07 28.31
N ALA A 25 2.92 16.47 27.89
CA ALA A 25 1.99 17.36 28.58
C ALA A 25 1.89 16.99 30.06
N SER A 26 2.89 17.46 30.80
CA SER A 26 3.00 17.37 32.25
C SER A 26 2.07 18.32 32.97
N SER A 27 1.52 19.16 32.13
CA SER A 27 0.25 19.77 32.15
C SER A 27 -0.64 19.17 31.05
N ILE A 28 -1.36 18.07 31.27
CA ILE A 28 -2.75 18.04 30.78
C ILE A 28 -3.53 18.95 31.76
N ARG A 29 -3.03 20.15 32.10
CA ARG A 29 -3.52 20.88 33.27
C ARG A 29 -4.76 21.69 32.92
N ASN A 30 -5.55 21.23 31.95
CA ASN A 30 -6.93 20.80 32.16
C ASN A 30 -7.58 20.62 30.78
N ALA A 31 -7.45 19.43 30.17
CA ALA A 31 -7.87 19.16 28.79
C ALA A 31 -9.38 19.08 28.61
N THR A 32 -9.81 19.30 27.36
CA THR A 32 -11.14 19.10 26.74
C THR A 32 -11.08 19.65 25.28
N TRP A 33 -12.18 19.91 24.54
CA TRP A 33 -12.35 19.65 23.07
C TRP A 33 -12.01 18.18 22.73
N ARG A 34 -12.99 17.31 23.00
CA ARG A 34 -12.84 16.37 24.12
C ARG A 34 -11.68 15.40 23.99
N GLU A 35 -10.61 15.95 24.56
CA GLU A 35 -9.32 15.43 24.92
C GLU A 35 -8.60 14.86 23.72
N SER A 36 -8.47 15.83 22.80
CA SER A 36 -7.58 15.89 21.64
C SER A 36 -8.11 15.16 20.43
N PHE A 37 -9.42 14.90 20.45
CA PHE A 37 -10.05 13.81 19.71
C PHE A 37 -9.25 12.51 19.91
N LYS A 38 -9.05 12.16 21.18
CA LYS A 38 -8.31 11.02 21.75
C LYS A 38 -7.41 10.23 20.80
N MET A 39 -6.43 10.97 20.25
CA MET A 39 -5.00 10.65 20.19
C MET A 39 -4.38 10.11 18.89
N GLY A 40 -4.95 10.46 17.73
CA GLY A 40 -4.11 11.02 16.65
C GLY A 40 -4.32 12.54 16.67
N HIS A 41 -3.39 13.34 17.15
CA HIS A 41 -3.72 14.52 17.98
C HIS A 41 -3.78 15.89 17.25
N ILE A 42 -4.61 16.81 17.77
CA ILE A 42 -4.46 18.29 17.62
C ILE A 42 -4.00 18.91 18.94
N PHE A 43 -3.10 19.92 18.95
CA PHE A 43 -2.91 20.98 19.99
C PHE A 43 -1.83 22.03 19.63
N PRO A 44 -1.84 23.31 20.12
CA PRO A 44 -1.93 23.72 21.54
C PRO A 44 -2.97 24.79 21.93
N GLU A 45 -3.67 25.45 21.00
CA GLU A 45 -4.48 26.64 21.34
C GLU A 45 -5.98 26.37 21.54
N LEU A 46 -6.46 25.20 21.12
CA LEU A 46 -7.90 24.90 21.15
C LEU A 46 -8.49 24.81 22.56
N GLY A 47 -7.72 24.39 23.57
CA GLY A 47 -8.21 24.26 24.94
C GLY A 47 -9.54 23.49 24.97
N ASN A 48 -10.60 24.13 25.48
CA ASN A 48 -11.94 23.56 25.59
C ASN A 48 -12.87 23.84 24.37
N LYS A 49 -12.37 24.59 23.38
CA LYS A 49 -13.18 25.23 22.33
C LYS A 49 -13.36 24.30 21.13
N LYS A 50 -14.55 24.31 20.53
CA LYS A 50 -14.85 23.50 19.34
C LYS A 50 -14.15 24.07 18.09
N PRO A 51 -13.94 23.29 17.02
CA PRO A 51 -13.56 23.84 15.72
C PRO A 51 -14.57 24.90 15.28
N THR A 52 -14.10 25.99 14.66
CA THR A 52 -15.00 26.94 13.99
C THR A 52 -15.48 26.38 12.67
N HIS A 53 -14.63 25.65 11.93
CA HIS A 53 -14.99 25.05 10.65
C HIS A 53 -14.53 23.60 10.58
N ILE A 54 -15.27 22.76 9.86
CA ILE A 54 -14.87 21.39 9.52
C ILE A 54 -14.80 21.29 8.00
N VAL A 55 -13.65 20.92 7.46
CA VAL A 55 -13.44 20.70 6.03
C VAL A 55 -13.36 19.19 5.78
N ILE A 56 -14.25 18.67 4.93
CA ILE A 56 -14.33 17.24 4.60
C ILE A 56 -13.69 17.02 3.22
N GLY A 57 -12.49 16.47 3.20
CA GLY A 57 -11.66 16.25 2.01
C GLY A 57 -10.48 17.22 1.93
N ALA A 58 -9.25 16.70 1.83
CA ALA A 58 -8.01 17.45 1.65
C ALA A 58 -7.54 17.44 0.18
N GLY A 59 -8.49 17.52 -0.75
CA GLY A 59 -8.23 17.58 -2.19
C GLY A 59 -7.71 18.95 -2.65
N SER A 60 -7.74 19.20 -3.97
CA SER A 60 -7.27 20.48 -4.56
C SER A 60 -7.91 21.73 -3.96
N ALA A 61 -9.14 21.61 -3.45
CA ALA A 61 -9.89 22.71 -2.82
C ALA A 61 -9.65 22.86 -1.30
N GLY A 62 -9.09 21.84 -0.63
CA GLY A 62 -8.87 21.80 0.83
C GLY A 62 -7.69 22.67 1.28
N THR A 63 -7.71 23.96 0.94
CA THR A 63 -6.57 24.89 1.12
C THR A 63 -6.53 25.55 2.50
N ASN A 64 -5.35 26.08 2.87
CA ASN A 64 -5.03 26.61 4.22
C ASN A 64 -5.56 28.04 4.50
N ARG A 65 -6.38 28.63 3.61
CA ARG A 65 -6.72 30.08 3.71
C ARG A 65 -7.53 30.45 4.94
N LEU A 66 -8.44 29.56 5.38
CA LEU A 66 -9.23 29.82 6.56
C LEU A 66 -8.37 29.94 7.83
N THR A 67 -7.23 29.26 7.89
CA THR A 67 -6.31 29.32 9.05
C THR A 67 -5.37 30.53 9.02
N GLU A 68 -5.35 31.33 7.95
CA GLU A 68 -4.60 32.60 7.94
C GLU A 68 -5.22 33.61 8.91
N ASN A 69 -6.52 33.48 9.21
CA ASN A 69 -7.15 34.17 10.32
C ASN A 69 -6.90 33.39 11.62
N PRO A 70 -6.17 33.94 12.60
CA PRO A 70 -5.87 33.25 13.86
C PRO A 70 -7.10 32.93 14.71
N GLU A 71 -8.24 33.60 14.49
CA GLU A 71 -9.51 33.30 15.18
C GLU A 71 -10.15 31.99 14.71
N ASN A 72 -9.81 31.53 13.50
CA ASN A 72 -10.37 30.34 12.91
C ASN A 72 -9.65 29.08 13.40
N ARG A 73 -10.45 28.08 13.78
CA ARG A 73 -9.98 26.76 14.21
C ARG A 73 -10.56 25.73 13.24
N VAL A 74 -9.75 25.30 12.28
CA VAL A 74 -10.21 24.45 11.17
C VAL A 74 -9.81 23.00 11.43
N LEU A 75 -10.79 22.09 11.41
CA LEU A 75 -10.56 20.65 11.40
C LEU A 75 -10.64 20.15 9.96
N LEU A 76 -9.60 19.47 9.48
CA LEU A 76 -9.58 18.85 8.15
C LEU A 76 -9.67 17.32 8.27
N VAL A 77 -10.55 16.71 7.49
CA VAL A 77 -10.79 15.25 7.48
C VAL A 77 -10.49 14.70 6.09
N GLU A 78 -9.49 13.83 5.97
CA GLU A 78 -9.12 13.19 4.70
C GLU A 78 -9.04 11.67 4.86
N ALA A 79 -9.57 10.92 3.89
CA ALA A 79 -9.58 9.47 3.92
C ALA A 79 -8.24 8.84 3.49
N GLY A 80 -7.46 9.56 2.66
CA GLY A 80 -6.16 9.12 2.17
C GLY A 80 -4.99 9.39 3.11
N PRO A 81 -3.85 8.69 2.91
CA PRO A 81 -2.65 8.90 3.70
C PRO A 81 -2.05 10.31 3.47
N GLN A 82 -1.23 10.74 4.41
CA GLN A 82 -0.42 11.95 4.28
C GLN A 82 0.64 11.79 3.17
N ASP A 83 0.88 12.87 2.42
CA ASP A 83 2.03 12.98 1.53
C ASP A 83 3.30 13.25 2.35
N TYR A 84 4.28 12.36 2.22
CA TYR A 84 5.59 12.51 2.87
C TYR A 84 6.64 12.90 1.84
N TRP A 85 7.53 13.82 2.22
CA TRP A 85 8.60 14.33 1.34
C TRP A 85 9.55 13.23 0.78
N TRP A 86 9.64 12.07 1.44
CA TRP A 86 10.44 10.93 0.98
C TRP A 86 9.72 10.01 -0.02
N ASP A 87 8.40 10.16 -0.23
CA ASP A 87 7.65 9.37 -1.20
C ASP A 87 7.84 9.93 -2.62
N TRP A 88 9.00 9.60 -3.20
CA TRP A 88 9.39 10.06 -4.53
C TRP A 88 8.37 9.80 -5.63
N ARG A 89 7.43 8.85 -5.47
CA ARG A 89 6.42 8.52 -6.48
C ARG A 89 5.39 9.63 -6.64
N LEU A 90 5.06 10.32 -5.54
CA LEU A 90 4.17 11.48 -5.56
C LEU A 90 4.90 12.72 -6.11
N HIS A 91 6.19 12.86 -5.76
CA HIS A 91 7.00 14.04 -6.07
C HIS A 91 7.64 14.04 -7.46
N MET A 92 7.96 12.88 -8.03
CA MET A 92 8.57 12.74 -9.36
C MET A 92 7.50 12.82 -10.47
N PRO A 93 7.54 13.83 -11.36
CA PRO A 93 6.55 13.99 -12.44
C PRO A 93 6.37 12.76 -13.34
N ALA A 94 7.47 12.12 -13.76
CA ALA A 94 7.43 10.94 -14.62
C ALA A 94 6.83 9.69 -13.94
N ALA A 95 6.71 9.69 -12.60
CA ALA A 95 6.16 8.57 -11.83
C ALA A 95 4.62 8.54 -11.81
N LEU A 96 3.95 9.46 -12.53
CA LEU A 96 2.49 9.58 -12.65
C LEU A 96 1.77 8.22 -12.75
N MET A 97 2.23 7.34 -13.64
CA MET A 97 1.60 6.05 -13.92
C MET A 97 1.58 5.10 -12.70
N TYR A 98 2.60 5.17 -11.82
CA TYR A 98 2.64 4.32 -10.63
C TYR A 98 1.49 4.62 -9.66
N ASN A 99 1.11 5.90 -9.55
CA ASN A 99 0.08 6.31 -8.62
C ASN A 99 -1.33 6.11 -9.20
N LEU A 100 -1.49 6.22 -10.53
CA LEU A 100 -2.74 5.92 -11.21
C LEU A 100 -3.08 4.42 -11.22
N CYS A 101 -2.09 3.52 -11.14
CA CYS A 101 -2.32 2.08 -11.22
C CYS A 101 -2.51 1.39 -9.87
N HIS A 102 -2.46 2.10 -8.74
CA HIS A 102 -2.51 1.52 -7.40
C HIS A 102 -3.61 2.16 -6.54
N ASP A 103 -4.44 1.34 -5.92
CA ASP A 103 -5.51 1.72 -4.98
C ASP A 103 -5.04 2.47 -3.71
N ARG A 104 -3.74 2.44 -3.40
CA ARG A 104 -3.19 3.04 -2.18
C ARG A 104 -3.44 4.55 -2.11
N TYR A 105 -3.24 5.24 -3.22
CA TYR A 105 -3.39 6.71 -3.33
C TYR A 105 -4.56 7.11 -4.22
N ASN A 106 -5.36 6.13 -4.66
CA ASN A 106 -6.38 6.31 -5.68
C ASN A 106 -7.67 5.59 -5.28
N TRP A 107 -8.81 6.26 -5.39
CA TRP A 107 -10.13 5.68 -5.14
C TRP A 107 -10.51 4.56 -6.11
N PHE A 108 -9.91 4.52 -7.30
CA PHE A 108 -10.07 3.42 -8.26
C PHE A 108 -11.54 3.19 -8.71
N TYR A 109 -12.24 4.29 -9.02
CA TYR A 109 -13.65 4.25 -9.43
C TYR A 109 -13.84 3.65 -10.82
N HIS A 110 -15.05 3.12 -11.05
CA HIS A 110 -15.51 2.63 -12.34
C HIS A 110 -16.91 3.16 -12.63
N THR A 111 -17.19 3.48 -13.88
CA THR A 111 -18.54 3.89 -14.31
C THR A 111 -19.46 2.67 -14.46
N VAL A 112 -20.76 2.90 -14.59
CA VAL A 112 -21.66 1.90 -15.17
C VAL A 112 -21.35 1.69 -16.65
N ALA A 113 -21.84 0.60 -17.22
CA ALA A 113 -21.75 0.32 -18.65
C ALA A 113 -22.42 1.44 -19.46
N GLN A 114 -21.65 2.08 -20.34
CA GLN A 114 -22.09 3.26 -21.08
C GLN A 114 -22.73 2.86 -22.42
N LYS A 115 -24.05 3.06 -22.54
CA LYS A 115 -24.88 2.59 -23.67
C LYS A 115 -24.34 3.04 -25.04
N ASN A 116 -24.03 4.32 -25.19
CA ASN A 116 -23.70 4.92 -26.49
C ASN A 116 -22.25 4.63 -26.93
N VAL A 117 -21.37 4.22 -25.99
CA VAL A 117 -19.97 3.86 -26.24
C VAL A 117 -19.69 2.37 -26.10
N GLY A 118 -20.65 1.54 -26.52
CA GLY A 118 -20.46 0.08 -26.66
C GLY A 118 -20.53 -0.69 -25.35
N ASN A 119 -21.31 -0.21 -24.37
CA ASN A 119 -21.47 -0.79 -23.04
C ASN A 119 -20.14 -0.96 -22.28
N ARG A 120 -19.15 -0.12 -22.62
CA ARG A 120 -17.86 -0.10 -21.94
C ARG A 120 -18.00 0.48 -20.54
N VAL A 121 -17.23 -0.07 -19.61
CA VAL A 121 -17.03 0.46 -18.26
C VAL A 121 -15.73 1.26 -18.26
N PHE A 122 -15.80 2.52 -17.86
CA PHE A 122 -14.65 3.42 -17.84
C PHE A 122 -14.02 3.40 -16.45
N TYR A 123 -12.70 3.37 -16.44
CA TYR A 123 -11.91 3.53 -15.24
C TYR A 123 -11.75 5.02 -14.91
N TRP A 124 -12.06 5.44 -13.68
CA TRP A 124 -11.95 6.82 -13.21
C TRP A 124 -11.00 6.91 -11.99
N PRO A 125 -9.71 7.21 -12.20
CA PRO A 125 -8.76 7.43 -11.11
C PRO A 125 -9.05 8.76 -10.41
N ARG A 126 -9.16 8.77 -9.07
CA ARG A 126 -9.28 9.98 -8.22
C ARG A 126 -8.33 9.89 -7.04
N GLY A 127 -7.65 10.98 -6.70
CA GLY A 127 -6.71 10.98 -5.57
C GLY A 127 -7.39 10.74 -4.23
N ARG A 128 -6.85 9.77 -3.48
CA ARG A 128 -7.15 9.46 -2.08
C ARG A 128 -5.86 9.60 -1.28
N VAL A 129 -5.44 10.85 -1.05
CA VAL A 129 -4.17 11.25 -0.43
C VAL A 129 -4.27 12.75 -0.10
N TRP A 130 -3.42 13.28 0.77
CA TRP A 130 -3.31 14.73 0.95
C TRP A 130 -2.95 15.42 -0.37
N GLY A 131 -3.66 16.50 -0.71
CA GLY A 131 -3.65 17.14 -2.02
C GLY A 131 -4.61 16.48 -3.04
N GLY A 132 -5.20 15.33 -2.70
CA GLY A 132 -6.17 14.60 -3.50
C GLY A 132 -5.73 14.38 -4.94
N SER A 133 -6.58 14.76 -5.90
CA SER A 133 -6.28 14.53 -7.33
C SER A 133 -5.15 15.41 -7.88
N SER A 134 -4.77 16.52 -7.22
CA SER A 134 -3.59 17.32 -7.62
C SER A 134 -2.27 16.54 -7.47
N THR A 135 -2.24 15.59 -6.53
CA THR A 135 -1.12 14.67 -6.26
C THR A 135 -0.99 13.60 -7.34
N LEU A 136 -2.07 13.31 -8.06
CA LEU A 136 -2.13 12.29 -9.12
C LEU A 136 -2.21 12.87 -10.54
N ASN A 137 -2.34 14.18 -10.72
CA ASN A 137 -2.63 14.76 -12.03
C ASN A 137 -1.41 14.75 -12.98
N ALA A 138 -1.62 15.04 -14.26
CA ALA A 138 -0.55 15.20 -15.26
C ALA A 138 0.23 16.53 -15.17
N MET A 139 -0.01 17.32 -14.11
CA MET A 139 0.60 18.62 -13.79
C MET A 139 0.33 19.78 -14.76
N VAL A 140 -0.36 19.55 -15.88
CA VAL A 140 -0.79 20.61 -16.81
C VAL A 140 -1.68 21.62 -16.08
N TYR A 141 -1.33 22.90 -16.19
CA TYR A 141 -2.03 24.02 -15.57
C TYR A 141 -2.71 24.87 -16.64
N VAL A 142 -4.04 24.75 -16.69
CA VAL A 142 -4.90 25.58 -17.54
C VAL A 142 -6.01 26.16 -16.66
N ARG A 143 -6.39 27.41 -16.93
CA ARG A 143 -7.44 28.13 -16.20
C ARG A 143 -8.81 28.06 -16.88
N GLY A 144 -8.90 27.65 -18.14
CA GLY A 144 -10.13 27.69 -18.94
C GLY A 144 -10.33 29.02 -19.65
N HIS A 145 -11.33 29.11 -20.52
CA HIS A 145 -11.59 30.32 -21.29
C HIS A 145 -12.37 31.36 -20.45
N PRO A 146 -12.09 32.67 -20.55
CA PRO A 146 -12.86 33.71 -19.87
C PRO A 146 -14.38 33.60 -20.07
N LEU A 147 -14.81 33.33 -21.30
CA LEU A 147 -16.24 33.21 -21.64
C LEU A 147 -16.93 32.02 -20.96
N ASP A 148 -16.20 31.02 -20.46
CA ASP A 148 -16.82 29.94 -19.68
C ASP A 148 -17.31 30.45 -18.31
N TYR A 149 -16.55 31.35 -17.70
CA TYR A 149 -16.92 31.99 -16.42
C TYR A 149 -18.00 33.05 -16.61
N ASP A 150 -17.94 33.81 -17.71
CA ASP A 150 -19.00 34.77 -18.04
C ASP A 150 -20.32 34.05 -18.32
N ARG A 151 -20.27 32.85 -18.92
CA ARG A 151 -21.43 31.98 -19.08
C ARG A 151 -22.04 31.56 -17.75
N TRP A 152 -21.21 31.24 -16.74
CA TRP A 152 -21.72 30.89 -15.41
C TRP A 152 -22.60 32.00 -14.83
N GLU A 153 -22.20 33.27 -14.97
CA GLU A 153 -23.00 34.39 -14.48
C GLU A 153 -24.21 34.69 -15.38
N LYS A 154 -24.02 34.75 -16.70
CA LYS A 154 -25.06 35.19 -17.65
C LYS A 154 -26.14 34.13 -17.90
N GLU A 155 -25.74 32.88 -18.11
CA GLU A 155 -26.64 31.80 -18.52
C GLU A 155 -27.06 30.94 -17.31
N ASP A 156 -26.10 30.55 -16.47
CA ASP A 156 -26.36 29.66 -15.33
C ASP A 156 -26.82 30.41 -14.06
N GLY A 157 -26.75 31.75 -14.06
CA GLY A 157 -27.21 32.61 -12.96
C GLY A 157 -26.30 32.58 -11.72
N ALA A 158 -25.05 32.14 -11.85
CA ALA A 158 -24.04 32.17 -10.79
C ALA A 158 -23.49 33.59 -10.62
N LYS A 159 -24.30 34.46 -10.01
CA LYS A 159 -23.98 35.88 -9.81
C LYS A 159 -22.63 36.07 -9.11
N GLY A 160 -21.84 36.99 -9.64
CA GLY A 160 -20.49 37.28 -9.21
C GLY A 160 -19.43 36.38 -9.83
N TRP A 161 -19.74 35.29 -10.55
CA TRP A 161 -18.72 34.33 -11.01
C TRP A 161 -18.17 34.55 -12.43
N CYS A 162 -18.39 35.72 -13.03
CA CYS A 162 -17.72 36.10 -14.29
C CYS A 162 -16.19 36.16 -14.17
N TYR A 163 -15.51 36.16 -15.32
CA TYR A 163 -14.06 36.07 -15.37
C TYR A 163 -13.36 37.23 -14.64
N GLN A 164 -13.91 38.44 -14.73
CA GLN A 164 -13.35 39.63 -14.06
C GLN A 164 -13.29 39.48 -12.54
N ASN A 165 -14.26 38.77 -11.96
CA ASN A 165 -14.31 38.49 -10.53
C ASN A 165 -13.45 37.27 -10.15
N CYS A 166 -13.22 36.33 -11.07
CA CYS A 166 -12.41 35.13 -10.85
C CYS A 166 -10.90 35.39 -11.04
N LEU A 167 -10.52 36.30 -11.94
CA LEU A 167 -9.12 36.61 -12.30
C LEU A 167 -8.25 37.04 -11.10
N PRO A 168 -8.69 37.92 -10.17
CA PRO A 168 -7.91 38.26 -8.98
C PRO A 168 -7.52 37.04 -8.15
N TYR A 169 -8.43 36.06 -8.03
CA TYR A 169 -8.19 34.83 -7.28
C TYR A 169 -7.24 33.88 -8.00
N PHE A 170 -7.31 33.79 -9.33
CA PHE A 170 -6.28 33.11 -10.12
C PHE A 170 -4.90 33.72 -9.88
N LYS A 171 -4.78 35.05 -9.98
CA LYS A 171 -3.51 35.78 -9.74
C LYS A 171 -3.01 35.61 -8.31
N ARG A 172 -3.90 35.59 -7.31
CA ARG A 172 -3.54 35.37 -5.90
C ARG A 172 -3.04 33.95 -5.63
N SER A 173 -3.58 32.96 -6.32
CA SER A 173 -3.20 31.56 -6.14
C SER A 173 -1.82 31.21 -6.73
N GLU A 174 -1.39 31.90 -7.79
CA GLU A 174 -0.26 31.52 -8.63
C GLU A 174 0.99 32.40 -8.43
N THR A 175 2.17 31.77 -8.49
CA THR A 175 3.44 32.43 -8.87
C THR A 175 3.91 31.84 -10.20
N TYR A 176 3.81 32.63 -11.26
CA TYR A 176 4.26 32.26 -12.59
C TYR A 176 5.72 32.64 -12.81
N SER A 177 6.52 31.67 -13.28
CA SER A 177 7.97 31.84 -13.50
C SER A 177 8.36 33.00 -14.42
N HIS A 178 7.53 33.37 -15.41
CA HIS A 178 7.78 34.46 -16.34
C HIS A 178 6.87 35.68 -16.11
N SER A 179 6.31 35.82 -14.90
CA SER A 179 5.42 36.95 -14.57
C SER A 179 6.15 38.29 -14.73
N LYS A 180 5.45 39.30 -15.25
CA LYS A 180 5.97 40.69 -15.35
C LYS A 180 5.91 41.47 -14.01
N GLY A 181 5.97 40.75 -12.88
CA GLY A 181 5.77 41.31 -11.54
C GLY A 181 4.30 41.64 -11.21
N PRO A 182 4.05 42.57 -10.26
CA PRO A 182 2.70 42.94 -9.82
C PRO A 182 1.78 43.50 -10.90
N ASN A 183 2.36 44.08 -11.96
CA ASN A 183 1.63 44.74 -13.04
C ASN A 183 1.29 43.79 -14.20
N ASP A 184 1.48 42.47 -14.05
CA ASP A 184 1.07 41.52 -15.06
C ASP A 184 -0.48 41.49 -15.17
N PRO A 185 -1.05 41.70 -16.38
CA PRO A 185 -2.50 41.80 -16.55
C PRO A 185 -3.23 40.48 -16.27
N TYR A 186 -2.56 39.32 -16.43
CA TYR A 186 -3.21 38.02 -16.33
C TYR A 186 -2.55 37.08 -15.31
N ARG A 187 -1.24 37.20 -15.07
CA ARG A 187 -0.48 36.23 -14.26
C ARG A 187 -0.25 36.68 -12.82
N GLY A 188 -0.15 35.68 -11.94
CA GLY A 188 0.21 35.86 -10.54
C GLY A 188 1.72 35.84 -10.34
N HIS A 189 2.24 36.60 -9.37
CA HIS A 189 3.67 36.70 -9.08
C HIS A 189 4.06 36.28 -7.65
N ALA A 190 3.09 36.14 -6.75
CA ALA A 190 3.34 35.96 -5.31
C ALA A 190 2.48 34.85 -4.66
N GLY A 191 1.69 34.11 -5.43
CA GLY A 191 0.84 33.05 -4.91
C GLY A 191 1.58 31.76 -4.50
N PRO A 192 0.98 30.91 -3.65
CA PRO A 192 1.61 29.68 -3.17
C PRO A 192 1.85 28.63 -4.28
N GLN A 193 0.97 28.53 -5.28
CA GLN A 193 1.11 27.59 -6.38
C GLN A 193 2.23 28.04 -7.32
N LYS A 194 3.32 27.28 -7.39
CA LYS A 194 4.38 27.54 -8.37
C LYS A 194 3.97 26.96 -9.73
N VAL A 195 4.03 27.80 -10.76
CA VAL A 195 3.68 27.47 -12.14
C VAL A 195 4.86 27.85 -13.04
N GLN A 196 5.32 26.88 -13.83
CA GLN A 196 6.45 27.03 -14.74
C GLN A 196 6.06 26.57 -16.14
N ARG A 197 6.53 27.27 -17.17
CA ARG A 197 6.33 26.84 -18.56
C ARG A 197 7.10 25.55 -18.83
N GLY A 198 6.47 24.59 -19.51
CA GLY A 198 7.14 23.35 -19.97
C GLY A 198 8.37 23.67 -20.83
N SER A 199 9.40 22.81 -20.81
CA SER A 199 10.65 23.11 -21.53
C SER A 199 10.48 22.97 -23.04
N GLY A 200 9.65 22.03 -23.52
CA GLY A 200 9.34 21.85 -24.94
C GLY A 200 10.57 21.48 -25.79
N GLU A 201 11.69 21.09 -25.17
CA GLU A 201 12.98 20.89 -25.82
C GLU A 201 13.01 19.64 -26.72
N HIS A 202 12.06 18.72 -26.55
CA HIS A 202 12.02 17.50 -27.35
C HIS A 202 11.74 17.83 -28.82
N PRO A 203 12.45 17.25 -29.80
CA PRO A 203 12.25 17.57 -31.23
C PRO A 203 10.81 17.39 -31.72
N LEU A 204 10.09 16.42 -31.16
CA LEU A 204 8.66 16.21 -31.48
C LEU A 204 7.74 17.30 -30.89
N HIS A 205 8.08 17.88 -29.73
CA HIS A 205 7.36 19.03 -29.17
C HIS A 205 7.57 20.27 -30.07
N GLN A 206 8.81 20.50 -30.53
CA GLN A 206 9.12 21.56 -31.48
C GLN A 206 8.38 21.39 -32.81
N ALA A 207 8.37 20.16 -33.36
CA ALA A 207 7.61 19.85 -34.58
C ALA A 207 6.10 20.11 -34.40
N PHE A 208 5.55 19.80 -33.23
CA PHE A 208 4.14 20.07 -32.93
C PHE A 208 3.85 21.58 -32.87
N LEU A 209 4.72 22.38 -32.25
CA LEU A 209 4.59 23.84 -32.20
C LEU A 209 4.74 24.47 -33.60
N GLU A 210 5.71 23.99 -34.39
CA GLU A 210 5.91 24.45 -35.77
C GLU A 210 4.76 24.05 -36.69
N ALA A 211 4.12 22.90 -36.47
CA ALA A 211 2.89 22.55 -37.18
C ALA A 211 1.78 23.61 -36.96
N GLY A 212 1.77 24.28 -35.81
CA GLY A 212 0.85 25.39 -35.53
C GLY A 212 1.08 26.63 -36.40
N THR A 213 2.32 26.91 -36.83
CA THR A 213 2.61 28.04 -37.75
C THR A 213 2.24 27.71 -39.19
N GLN A 214 2.20 26.41 -39.53
CA GLN A 214 1.87 25.89 -40.85
C GLN A 214 0.36 25.65 -41.03
N HIS A 215 -0.37 25.45 -39.92
CA HIS A 215 -1.80 25.17 -39.91
C HIS A 215 -2.64 26.43 -39.60
N PRO A 216 -3.86 26.59 -40.16
CA PRO A 216 -4.73 27.74 -39.90
C PRO A 216 -5.12 27.99 -38.44
N ILE A 217 -5.00 26.99 -37.56
CA ILE A 217 -5.23 27.13 -36.10
C ILE A 217 -4.25 28.15 -35.48
N GLY A 218 -3.05 28.29 -36.04
CA GLY A 218 -2.03 29.20 -35.54
C GLY A 218 -1.37 28.73 -34.24
N THR A 219 -0.59 29.63 -33.64
CA THR A 219 0.10 29.42 -32.37
C THR A 219 -0.41 30.35 -31.28
N THR A 220 -0.14 29.99 -30.03
CA THR A 220 -0.33 30.87 -28.87
C THR A 220 0.93 30.90 -28.00
N GLU A 221 1.30 32.11 -27.57
CA GLU A 221 2.38 32.32 -26.62
C GLU A 221 1.97 32.00 -25.18
N ASP A 222 0.68 32.11 -24.85
CA ASP A 222 0.17 31.90 -23.50
C ASP A 222 -1.31 31.49 -23.51
N VAL A 223 -1.57 30.19 -23.26
CA VAL A 223 -2.91 29.60 -23.21
C VAL A 223 -3.78 30.14 -22.06
N ASN A 224 -3.16 30.69 -21.01
CA ASN A 224 -3.82 31.27 -19.84
C ASN A 224 -3.79 32.81 -19.86
N GLY A 225 -3.23 33.40 -20.93
CA GLY A 225 -3.04 34.83 -21.11
C GLY A 225 -4.03 35.41 -22.11
N PHE A 226 -3.53 36.23 -23.03
CA PHE A 226 -4.40 36.98 -23.96
C PHE A 226 -5.10 36.11 -25.01
N LYS A 227 -4.56 34.95 -25.39
CA LYS A 227 -5.17 34.14 -26.45
C LYS A 227 -5.04 32.65 -26.14
N GLN A 228 -6.16 31.99 -25.87
CA GLN A 228 -6.16 30.55 -25.64
C GLN A 228 -6.03 29.74 -26.94
N GLU A 229 -6.69 30.18 -28.02
CA GLU A 229 -6.71 29.49 -29.31
C GLU A 229 -5.31 29.45 -29.98
N GLY A 230 -4.89 28.27 -30.41
CA GLY A 230 -3.61 28.03 -31.05
C GLY A 230 -2.85 26.84 -30.43
N LEU A 231 -1.82 26.36 -31.13
CA LEU A 231 -0.85 25.41 -30.59
C LEU A 231 0.22 26.15 -29.77
N GLY A 232 0.55 25.64 -28.59
CA GLY A 232 1.44 26.30 -27.65
C GLY A 232 1.99 25.37 -26.58
N THR A 233 2.90 25.91 -25.77
CA THR A 233 3.45 25.22 -24.61
C THR A 233 2.52 25.41 -23.43
N PHE A 234 2.23 24.31 -22.72
CA PHE A 234 1.44 24.36 -21.50
C PHE A 234 2.29 24.74 -20.30
N ASP A 235 1.64 25.42 -19.36
CA ASP A 235 2.23 25.64 -18.06
C ASP A 235 2.05 24.39 -17.20
N MET A 236 3.00 24.17 -16.29
CA MET A 236 3.11 22.99 -15.46
C MET A 236 3.22 23.38 -13.99
N THR A 237 2.56 22.60 -13.14
CA THR A 237 2.69 22.65 -11.66
C THR A 237 3.93 21.88 -11.17
N ILE A 238 5.05 22.05 -11.88
CA ILE A 238 6.36 21.47 -11.59
C ILE A 238 7.31 22.63 -11.26
N HIS A 239 8.08 22.49 -10.18
CA HIS A 239 9.08 23.48 -9.79
C HIS A 239 10.37 22.78 -9.37
N ASN A 240 11.50 23.19 -9.96
CA ASN A 240 12.81 22.54 -9.79
C ASN A 240 12.76 21.02 -10.02
N GLY A 241 12.00 20.60 -11.04
CA GLY A 241 11.85 19.19 -11.42
C GLY A 241 11.03 18.32 -10.46
N VAL A 242 10.37 18.94 -9.48
CA VAL A 242 9.51 18.27 -8.50
C VAL A 242 8.08 18.75 -8.67
N ARG A 243 7.11 17.83 -8.59
CA ARG A 243 5.68 18.17 -8.54
C ARG A 243 5.41 19.04 -7.31
N LYS A 244 4.72 20.16 -7.49
CA LYS A 244 4.32 21.03 -6.37
C LYS A 244 2.85 20.80 -6.00
N MET A 245 2.66 20.25 -4.81
CA MET A 245 1.37 20.16 -4.12
C MET A 245 1.04 21.51 -3.47
N ASN A 246 -0.25 21.81 -3.30
CA ASN A 246 -0.72 23.04 -2.65
C ASN A 246 -0.98 22.92 -1.15
N PHE A 247 -0.52 21.84 -0.52
CA PHE A 247 -0.88 21.56 0.87
C PHE A 247 0.35 21.62 1.80
N TYR A 248 0.32 22.54 2.77
CA TYR A 248 1.26 22.64 3.88
C TYR A 248 0.46 22.41 5.18
N GLY A 249 0.18 21.15 5.51
CA GLY A 249 -0.56 20.78 6.71
C GLY A 249 0.33 20.49 7.92
N THR A 250 -0.18 20.78 9.11
CA THR A 250 0.38 20.41 10.42
C THR A 250 -0.04 18.99 10.84
N ASP A 251 0.42 18.55 12.01
CA ASP A 251 0.44 17.15 12.48
C ASP A 251 -0.90 16.38 12.43
N ASN A 252 -0.76 15.07 12.28
CA ASN A 252 -1.80 14.12 11.92
C ASN A 252 -2.86 13.85 12.99
N ILE A 253 -4.10 13.68 12.52
CA ILE A 253 -5.19 13.02 13.24
C ILE A 253 -5.59 11.75 12.50
N ASP A 254 -5.49 10.62 13.19
CA ASP A 254 -6.09 9.36 12.76
C ASP A 254 -7.44 9.25 13.48
N SER A 255 -8.55 9.35 12.75
CA SER A 255 -9.89 9.44 13.34
C SER A 255 -10.85 8.39 12.77
N TYR A 256 -10.80 7.18 13.34
CA TYR A 256 -11.84 6.14 13.17
C TYR A 256 -12.88 6.17 14.31
N SER A 257 -13.16 7.33 14.88
CA SER A 257 -14.14 7.44 15.97
C SER A 257 -15.55 7.59 15.39
N ARG A 258 -16.51 6.84 15.96
CA ARG A 258 -17.95 6.96 15.67
C ARG A 258 -18.60 8.14 16.41
N GLU A 259 -17.83 9.06 16.97
CA GLU A 259 -18.36 10.21 17.72
C GLU A 259 -18.79 11.34 16.77
N LYS A 260 -19.92 11.97 17.08
CA LYS A 260 -20.40 13.16 16.35
C LYS A 260 -19.50 14.35 16.67
N ILE A 261 -18.92 14.96 15.63
CA ILE A 261 -18.11 16.18 15.74
C ILE A 261 -18.98 17.38 15.38
N TYR A 262 -18.91 18.44 16.18
CA TYR A 262 -19.65 19.68 15.99
C TYR A 262 -18.67 20.86 15.81
N CYS A 263 -19.02 21.80 14.95
CA CYS A 263 -18.33 23.09 14.79
C CYS A 263 -19.22 24.28 15.20
N GLU A 264 -18.60 25.44 15.38
CA GLU A 264 -19.28 26.69 15.71
C GLU A 264 -19.80 27.45 14.48
N GLY A 265 -19.10 27.32 13.35
CA GLY A 265 -19.47 27.88 12.06
C GLY A 265 -19.78 26.76 11.07
N ASP A 266 -19.14 26.77 9.90
CA ASP A 266 -19.58 25.96 8.76
C ASP A 266 -18.86 24.59 8.63
N VAL A 267 -19.63 23.59 8.20
CA VAL A 267 -19.13 22.36 7.60
C VAL A 267 -18.98 22.57 6.09
N ILE A 268 -17.78 22.34 5.58
CA ILE A 268 -17.41 22.59 4.19
C ILE A 268 -17.03 21.26 3.53
N VAL A 269 -17.81 20.84 2.55
CA VAL A 269 -17.58 19.58 1.82
C VAL A 269 -16.69 19.86 0.60
N CYS A 270 -15.55 19.16 0.55
CA CYS A 270 -14.50 19.26 -0.47
C CYS A 270 -14.13 17.88 -1.05
N GLY A 271 -15.11 16.97 -1.15
CA GLY A 271 -14.94 15.59 -1.62
C GLY A 271 -14.78 15.44 -3.14
N GLY A 272 -14.94 16.53 -3.90
CA GLY A 272 -14.94 16.53 -5.36
C GLY A 272 -16.27 16.07 -5.96
N ALA A 273 -16.38 16.10 -7.29
CA ALA A 273 -17.60 15.82 -8.07
C ALA A 273 -18.17 14.38 -7.95
N ILE A 274 -17.57 13.53 -7.12
CA ILE A 274 -18.04 12.16 -6.89
C ILE A 274 -18.41 11.99 -5.42
N ASN A 275 -17.49 12.30 -4.50
CA ASN A 275 -17.73 12.03 -3.08
C ASN A 275 -18.62 13.09 -2.42
N SER A 276 -18.60 14.34 -2.89
CA SER A 276 -19.46 15.40 -2.33
C SER A 276 -20.96 15.11 -2.50
N PRO A 277 -21.50 14.81 -3.70
CA PRO A 277 -22.90 14.45 -3.84
C PRO A 277 -23.23 13.14 -3.08
N GLN A 278 -22.32 12.17 -3.04
CA GLN A 278 -22.50 10.93 -2.27
C GLN A 278 -22.66 11.22 -0.77
N LEU A 279 -21.78 12.04 -0.19
CA LEU A 279 -21.83 12.41 1.22
C LEU A 279 -23.10 13.19 1.55
N LEU A 280 -23.52 14.14 0.71
CA LEU A 280 -24.78 14.87 0.88
C LEU A 280 -25.97 13.91 0.90
N MET A 281 -26.06 12.99 -0.07
CA MET A 281 -27.16 12.02 -0.11
C MET A 281 -27.16 11.10 1.12
N LEU A 282 -25.99 10.62 1.56
CA LEU A 282 -25.87 9.80 2.77
C LEU A 282 -26.23 10.56 4.06
N SER A 283 -26.10 11.89 4.04
CA SER A 283 -26.55 12.79 5.10
C SER A 283 -28.03 13.18 5.00
N GLY A 284 -28.78 12.62 4.05
CA GLY A 284 -30.21 12.91 3.86
C GLY A 284 -30.50 14.19 3.05
N VAL A 285 -29.49 14.76 2.38
CA VAL A 285 -29.62 15.94 1.51
C VAL A 285 -29.50 15.50 0.05
N GLY A 286 -30.61 15.46 -0.68
CA GLY A 286 -30.63 14.99 -2.07
C GLY A 286 -32.02 14.65 -2.58
N PRO A 287 -32.14 13.91 -3.71
CA PRO A 287 -33.44 13.59 -4.30
C PRO A 287 -34.28 12.70 -3.37
N ALA A 288 -35.42 13.19 -2.90
CA ALA A 288 -36.21 12.54 -1.85
C ALA A 288 -36.59 11.09 -2.17
N ASP A 289 -36.99 10.79 -3.40
CA ASP A 289 -37.40 9.44 -3.80
C ASP A 289 -36.21 8.47 -3.83
N HIS A 290 -35.04 8.94 -4.26
CA HIS A 290 -33.80 8.14 -4.24
C HIS A 290 -33.36 7.84 -2.80
N LEU A 291 -33.44 8.83 -1.91
CA LEU A 291 -33.12 8.66 -0.49
C LEU A 291 -34.06 7.67 0.20
N ARG A 292 -35.38 7.76 -0.06
CA ARG A 292 -36.38 6.81 0.46
C ARG A 292 -36.13 5.39 -0.04
N ALA A 293 -35.76 5.23 -1.31
CA ALA A 293 -35.44 3.92 -1.89
C ALA A 293 -34.23 3.23 -1.21
N HIS A 294 -33.33 4.01 -0.60
CA HIS A 294 -32.19 3.50 0.17
C HIS A 294 -32.41 3.51 1.69
N GLU A 295 -33.65 3.76 2.15
CA GLU A 295 -34.01 3.85 3.57
C GLU A 295 -33.25 4.94 4.34
N ILE A 296 -32.91 6.05 3.66
CA ILE A 296 -32.23 7.20 4.25
C ILE A 296 -33.28 8.28 4.58
N PRO A 297 -33.33 8.78 5.83
CA PRO A 297 -34.22 9.88 6.18
C PRO A 297 -33.94 11.13 5.33
N VAL A 298 -34.98 11.68 4.70
CA VAL A 298 -34.87 12.91 3.92
C VAL A 298 -34.83 14.11 4.87
N VAL A 299 -33.70 14.80 4.91
CA VAL A 299 -33.51 16.07 5.65
C VAL A 299 -33.89 17.24 4.75
N VAL A 300 -33.33 17.28 3.53
CA VAL A 300 -33.66 18.29 2.52
C VAL A 300 -33.83 17.61 1.17
N ASN A 301 -34.94 17.88 0.50
CA ASN A 301 -35.17 17.44 -0.87
C ASN A 301 -34.48 18.39 -1.86
N LEU A 302 -33.31 18.00 -2.35
CA LEU A 302 -32.59 18.71 -3.41
C LEU A 302 -32.40 17.76 -4.61
N PRO A 303 -33.27 17.81 -5.63
CA PRO A 303 -33.19 16.89 -6.76
C PRO A 303 -31.94 17.09 -7.63
N GLY A 304 -31.26 18.25 -7.52
CA GLY A 304 -30.01 18.51 -8.22
C GLY A 304 -28.78 17.79 -7.68
N VAL A 305 -28.81 17.25 -6.44
CA VAL A 305 -27.65 16.58 -5.85
C VAL A 305 -27.36 15.27 -6.59
N GLY A 306 -26.15 15.18 -7.15
CA GLY A 306 -25.70 14.04 -7.95
C GLY A 306 -26.04 14.19 -9.44
N GLU A 307 -26.89 15.12 -9.86
CA GLU A 307 -27.21 15.35 -11.26
C GLU A 307 -26.23 16.34 -11.90
N ASN A 308 -26.29 16.55 -13.22
CA ASN A 308 -25.41 17.47 -13.96
C ASN A 308 -23.91 17.08 -13.84
N LEU A 309 -23.61 15.78 -13.77
CA LEU A 309 -22.23 15.29 -13.84
C LEU A 309 -21.68 15.50 -15.25
N ILE A 310 -20.61 16.28 -15.37
CA ILE A 310 -19.97 16.59 -16.65
C ILE A 310 -18.50 16.20 -16.56
N ASP A 311 -17.99 15.51 -17.57
CA ASP A 311 -16.59 15.10 -17.68
C ASP A 311 -16.06 15.33 -19.10
N HIS A 312 -14.77 15.61 -19.23
CA HIS A 312 -14.11 15.70 -20.53
C HIS A 312 -13.82 14.30 -21.06
N LEU A 313 -14.30 14.00 -22.26
CA LEU A 313 -13.98 12.78 -22.97
C LEU A 313 -12.91 13.07 -24.04
N GLU A 314 -12.00 12.14 -24.25
CA GLU A 314 -10.89 12.25 -25.20
C GLU A 314 -10.70 10.97 -26.02
N ILE A 315 -9.98 11.10 -27.13
CA ILE A 315 -9.52 10.01 -27.99
C ILE A 315 -8.04 10.17 -28.30
N TYR A 316 -7.39 9.07 -28.67
CA TYR A 316 -5.96 9.05 -28.99
C TYR A 316 -5.76 8.85 -30.48
N VAL A 317 -5.22 9.87 -31.14
CA VAL A 317 -4.75 9.77 -32.53
C VAL A 317 -3.26 9.49 -32.51
N GLN A 318 -2.86 8.31 -33.00
CA GLN A 318 -1.52 7.74 -32.86
C GLN A 318 -0.83 7.61 -34.21
N GLN A 319 0.41 8.10 -34.28
CA GLN A 319 1.26 8.00 -35.46
C GLN A 319 2.55 7.24 -35.12
N LYS A 320 2.94 6.29 -35.98
CA LYS A 320 4.26 5.66 -35.88
C LYS A 320 5.34 6.71 -36.09
N CYS A 321 6.43 6.63 -35.32
CA CYS A 321 7.60 7.47 -35.50
C CYS A 321 8.67 6.69 -36.27
N THR A 322 9.20 7.28 -37.35
CA THR A 322 10.27 6.68 -38.16
C THR A 322 11.63 6.71 -37.47
N LYS A 323 11.82 7.64 -36.52
CA LYS A 323 13.07 7.83 -35.77
C LYS A 323 12.96 7.27 -34.34
N PRO A 324 14.04 6.68 -33.78
CA PRO A 324 14.04 6.12 -32.43
C PRO A 324 14.20 7.17 -31.33
N ILE A 325 13.49 8.31 -31.43
CA ILE A 325 13.63 9.45 -30.52
C ILE A 325 12.59 9.47 -29.39
N THR A 326 11.50 8.72 -29.55
CA THR A 326 10.35 8.67 -28.61
C THR A 326 10.71 8.05 -27.26
N LEU A 327 9.80 8.15 -26.29
CA LEU A 327 9.99 7.58 -24.95
C LEU A 327 9.97 6.04 -24.92
N TYR A 328 9.61 5.37 -26.02
CA TYR A 328 9.48 3.91 -26.10
C TYR A 328 10.69 3.12 -25.56
N ASN A 329 11.91 3.48 -25.94
CA ASN A 329 13.15 2.82 -25.45
C ASN A 329 13.73 3.46 -24.19
N LYS A 330 13.28 4.67 -23.85
CA LYS A 330 13.84 5.48 -22.77
C LYS A 330 13.06 5.35 -21.47
N SER A 331 11.76 5.05 -21.55
CA SER A 331 10.81 4.98 -20.45
C SER A 331 10.07 3.63 -20.41
N SER A 332 10.82 2.53 -20.41
CA SER A 332 10.26 1.19 -20.30
C SER A 332 11.15 0.30 -19.42
N TRP A 333 10.51 -0.50 -18.56
CA TRP A 333 11.18 -1.54 -17.77
C TRP A 333 11.86 -2.62 -18.62
N ARG A 334 11.59 -2.65 -19.94
CA ARG A 334 12.35 -3.44 -20.91
C ARG A 334 13.84 -3.05 -20.95
N PHE A 335 14.16 -1.79 -20.65
CA PHE A 335 15.52 -1.26 -20.60
C PHE A 335 15.84 -0.71 -19.20
N PRO A 336 16.06 -1.59 -18.20
CA PRO A 336 16.16 -1.17 -16.79
C PRO A 336 17.33 -0.21 -16.51
N HIS A 337 18.38 -0.24 -17.33
CA HIS A 337 19.52 0.68 -17.22
C HIS A 337 19.14 2.14 -17.54
N HIS A 338 18.22 2.38 -18.47
CA HIS A 338 17.70 3.72 -18.73
C HIS A 338 16.84 4.21 -17.56
N MET A 339 16.02 3.33 -16.98
CA MET A 339 15.18 3.68 -15.81
C MET A 339 16.01 3.99 -14.57
N ILE A 340 17.05 3.21 -14.30
CA ILE A 340 17.99 3.48 -13.20
C ILE A 340 18.72 4.81 -13.43
N LYS A 341 19.17 5.09 -14.67
CA LYS A 341 19.83 6.36 -15.01
C LYS A 341 18.90 7.56 -14.79
N ILE A 342 17.66 7.48 -15.27
CA ILE A 342 16.65 8.53 -15.10
C ILE A 342 16.35 8.76 -13.61
N GLY A 343 16.18 7.68 -12.84
CA GLY A 343 15.99 7.77 -11.39
C GLY A 343 17.18 8.41 -10.69
N MET A 344 18.41 7.99 -10.99
CA MET A 344 19.64 8.57 -10.43
C MET A 344 19.79 10.06 -10.75
N GLU A 345 19.56 10.46 -11.99
CA GLU A 345 19.62 11.85 -12.44
C GLU A 345 18.63 12.73 -11.66
N TRP A 346 17.39 12.25 -11.49
CA TRP A 346 16.39 12.96 -10.69
C TRP A 346 16.73 12.99 -9.19
N PHE A 347 17.14 11.86 -8.58
CA PHE A 347 17.48 11.82 -7.15
C PHE A 347 18.71 12.67 -6.79
N THR A 348 19.63 12.89 -7.72
CA THR A 348 20.87 13.66 -7.49
C THR A 348 20.78 15.12 -7.92
N MET A 349 20.08 15.41 -9.01
CA MET A 349 20.05 16.75 -9.63
C MET A 349 18.64 17.31 -9.84
N GLN A 350 17.58 16.52 -9.63
CA GLN A 350 16.18 16.86 -9.93
C GLN A 350 15.99 17.34 -11.37
N LYS A 351 16.74 16.74 -12.30
CA LYS A 351 16.75 17.06 -13.73
C LYS A 351 16.52 15.79 -14.57
N GLY A 352 16.48 15.97 -15.89
CA GLY A 352 16.34 14.88 -16.85
C GLY A 352 14.91 14.43 -17.06
N LEU A 353 14.72 13.28 -17.70
CA LEU A 353 13.40 12.76 -18.09
C LEU A 353 12.46 12.51 -16.90
N GLY A 354 13.01 12.30 -15.69
CA GLY A 354 12.22 12.11 -14.47
C GLY A 354 11.51 13.38 -13.99
N ALA A 355 12.02 14.55 -14.39
CA ALA A 355 11.54 15.86 -13.98
C ALA A 355 10.38 16.41 -14.84
N SER A 356 9.95 15.68 -15.86
CA SER A 356 8.88 16.08 -16.78
C SER A 356 7.76 15.02 -16.80
N SER A 357 6.53 15.45 -17.08
CA SER A 357 5.41 14.55 -17.36
C SER A 357 5.27 14.21 -18.85
N HIS A 358 6.06 14.88 -19.70
CA HIS A 358 6.08 14.77 -21.15
C HIS A 358 4.82 15.26 -21.89
N LEU A 359 3.89 15.92 -21.19
CA LEU A 359 2.67 16.55 -21.75
C LEU A 359 2.82 18.07 -21.85
N GLU A 360 3.99 18.54 -22.28
CA GLU A 360 4.39 19.95 -22.18
C GLU A 360 3.85 20.84 -23.32
N THR A 361 3.41 20.26 -24.43
CA THR A 361 2.84 21.01 -25.55
C THR A 361 1.45 20.51 -25.90
N GLY A 362 0.64 21.40 -26.42
CA GLY A 362 -0.71 21.09 -26.85
C GLY A 362 -1.34 22.32 -27.48
N GLY A 363 -2.65 22.47 -27.38
CA GLY A 363 -3.31 23.65 -27.88
C GLY A 363 -4.82 23.58 -27.79
N PHE A 364 -5.46 24.65 -28.23
CA PHE A 364 -6.90 24.76 -28.29
C PHE A 364 -7.33 25.16 -29.69
N ALA A 365 -8.42 24.57 -30.17
CA ALA A 365 -9.02 24.93 -31.45
C ALA A 365 -10.54 24.95 -31.34
N ARG A 366 -11.17 25.59 -32.31
CA ARG A 366 -12.60 25.58 -32.50
C ARG A 366 -13.04 24.41 -33.38
N SER A 367 -14.12 23.75 -32.99
CA SER A 367 -14.73 22.68 -33.79
C SER A 367 -15.40 23.23 -35.05
N ARG A 368 -15.93 24.45 -34.98
CA ARG A 368 -16.64 25.14 -36.07
C ARG A 368 -16.31 26.63 -36.05
N ASP A 369 -16.52 27.32 -37.16
CA ASP A 369 -16.20 28.75 -37.25
C ASP A 369 -17.25 29.64 -36.56
N ASP A 370 -18.44 29.11 -36.28
CA ASP A 370 -19.59 29.80 -35.69
C ASP A 370 -19.58 29.85 -34.15
N ILE A 371 -18.58 29.23 -33.50
CA ILE A 371 -18.44 29.28 -32.04
C ILE A 371 -17.49 30.40 -31.61
N ASP A 372 -17.84 31.05 -30.51
CA ASP A 372 -17.17 32.25 -30.00
C ASP A 372 -15.75 31.97 -29.45
N HIS A 373 -15.50 30.75 -28.97
CA HIS A 373 -14.21 30.37 -28.38
C HIS A 373 -13.91 28.86 -28.50
N PRO A 374 -12.64 28.45 -28.32
CA PRO A 374 -12.22 27.06 -28.47
C PRO A 374 -12.95 26.07 -27.56
N ASP A 375 -13.37 24.95 -28.15
CA ASP A 375 -14.07 23.83 -27.51
C ASP A 375 -13.32 22.49 -27.68
N ILE A 376 -12.20 22.47 -28.42
CA ILE A 376 -11.32 21.30 -28.57
C ILE A 376 -9.99 21.58 -27.89
N GLN A 377 -9.53 20.62 -27.08
CA GLN A 377 -8.19 20.64 -26.48
C GLN A 377 -7.32 19.51 -27.04
N PHE A 378 -6.06 19.84 -27.31
CA PHE A 378 -5.00 18.89 -27.70
C PHE A 378 -3.96 18.78 -26.59
N HIS A 379 -3.56 17.56 -26.23
CA HIS A 379 -2.32 17.30 -25.48
C HIS A 379 -1.40 16.41 -26.32
N PHE A 380 -0.20 16.89 -26.62
CA PHE A 380 0.75 16.14 -27.42
C PHE A 380 1.69 15.33 -26.53
N LEU A 381 1.89 14.05 -26.87
CA LEU A 381 2.76 13.14 -26.16
C LEU A 381 3.75 12.45 -27.12
N PRO A 382 5.06 12.49 -26.87
CA PRO A 382 6.08 11.78 -27.66
C PRO A 382 6.19 10.29 -27.29
N SER A 383 5.05 9.64 -27.09
CA SER A 383 4.86 8.21 -26.78
C SER A 383 3.42 7.80 -27.11
N THR A 384 3.13 6.51 -27.13
CA THR A 384 1.73 6.01 -27.09
C THR A 384 1.31 5.64 -25.68
N VAL A 385 0.01 5.79 -25.42
CA VAL A 385 -0.65 5.34 -24.19
C VAL A 385 -1.67 4.29 -24.61
N HIS A 386 -1.61 3.13 -23.97
CA HIS A 386 -2.59 2.07 -24.16
C HIS A 386 -3.15 1.69 -22.79
N ASP A 387 -4.48 1.62 -22.67
CA ASP A 387 -5.17 1.26 -21.43
C ASP A 387 -4.71 2.15 -20.25
N ASP A 388 -4.81 3.47 -20.43
CA ASP A 388 -4.40 4.48 -19.44
C ASP A 388 -2.94 4.37 -18.95
N GLY A 389 -2.07 3.76 -19.78
CA GLY A 389 -0.65 3.55 -19.50
C GLY A 389 -0.33 2.22 -18.82
N ARG A 390 -1.33 1.36 -18.62
CA ARG A 390 -1.15 -0.01 -18.08
C ARG A 390 -0.51 -0.96 -19.10
N LYS A 391 -0.64 -0.68 -20.40
CA LYS A 391 -0.05 -1.49 -21.47
C LYS A 391 1.08 -0.71 -22.16
N ILE A 392 2.22 -1.39 -22.30
CA ILE A 392 3.38 -0.83 -23.00
C ILE A 392 3.10 -0.87 -24.51
N GLY A 393 3.44 0.22 -25.21
CA GLY A 393 3.38 0.28 -26.67
C GLY A 393 4.22 -0.81 -27.35
N THR A 394 3.98 -1.03 -28.64
CA THR A 394 4.68 -2.06 -29.43
C THR A 394 5.80 -1.49 -30.31
N CYS A 395 5.83 -0.19 -30.54
CA CYS A 395 6.81 0.47 -31.41
C CYS A 395 7.06 1.94 -31.03
N HIS A 396 8.04 2.57 -31.68
CA HIS A 396 8.23 4.02 -31.61
C HIS A 396 7.04 4.74 -32.25
N ALA A 397 6.33 5.53 -31.46
CA ALA A 397 5.17 6.28 -31.90
C ALA A 397 4.96 7.51 -31.00
N PHE A 398 4.22 8.48 -31.53
CA PHE A 398 3.75 9.67 -30.82
C PHE A 398 2.24 9.81 -31.02
N GLN A 399 1.59 10.58 -30.17
CA GLN A 399 0.14 10.75 -30.24
C GLN A 399 -0.29 12.14 -29.78
N VAL A 400 -1.53 12.47 -30.13
CA VAL A 400 -2.25 13.59 -29.55
C VAL A 400 -3.50 13.07 -28.85
N HIS A 401 -3.71 13.50 -27.61
CA HIS A 401 -4.97 13.34 -26.89
C HIS A 401 -5.84 14.51 -27.30
N VAL A 402 -7.00 14.21 -27.89
CA VAL A 402 -7.92 15.24 -28.37
C VAL A 402 -9.31 14.96 -27.87
N GLY A 403 -9.98 15.97 -27.36
CA GLY A 403 -11.30 15.83 -26.75
C GLY A 403 -12.12 17.10 -26.82
N ASN A 404 -13.44 16.93 -26.63
CA ASN A 404 -14.40 18.01 -26.48
C ASN A 404 -14.36 18.54 -25.03
N MET A 405 -14.23 19.85 -24.88
CA MET A 405 -14.19 20.55 -23.60
C MET A 405 -15.53 21.16 -23.18
N ARG A 406 -16.55 21.14 -24.04
CA ARG A 406 -17.87 21.72 -23.79
C ARG A 406 -19.00 20.75 -24.10
N THR A 407 -18.84 19.50 -23.63
CA THR A 407 -19.85 18.46 -23.86
C THR A 407 -21.22 18.86 -23.30
N LYS A 408 -22.25 18.56 -24.07
CA LYS A 408 -23.66 18.74 -23.68
C LYS A 408 -24.22 17.51 -22.98
N SER A 409 -23.55 16.37 -23.09
CA SER A 409 -23.90 15.14 -22.37
C SER A 409 -23.74 15.37 -20.86
N LYS A 410 -24.80 15.09 -20.10
CA LYS A 410 -24.87 15.27 -18.65
C LYS A 410 -25.29 13.98 -17.98
N GLY A 411 -24.42 13.49 -17.12
CA GLY A 411 -24.62 12.29 -16.33
C GLY A 411 -25.14 12.54 -14.92
N CYS A 412 -25.07 11.50 -14.10
CA CYS A 412 -25.37 11.57 -12.68
C CYS A 412 -24.52 10.63 -11.81
N ILE A 413 -24.52 10.93 -10.51
CA ILE A 413 -23.96 10.17 -9.41
C ILE A 413 -25.13 9.74 -8.52
N LYS A 414 -25.27 8.44 -8.28
CA LYS A 414 -26.30 7.89 -7.39
C LYS A 414 -25.69 7.02 -6.31
N LEU A 415 -26.38 6.88 -5.19
CA LEU A 415 -26.00 5.87 -4.20
C LEU A 415 -26.21 4.46 -4.78
N SER A 416 -25.23 3.58 -4.57
CA SER A 416 -25.40 2.13 -4.78
C SER A 416 -25.96 1.45 -3.53
N SER A 417 -25.66 2.01 -2.36
CA SER A 417 -25.97 1.45 -1.05
C SER A 417 -26.02 2.56 -0.01
N LYS A 418 -26.68 2.29 1.12
CA LYS A 418 -26.64 3.13 2.33
C LYS A 418 -25.31 3.01 3.11
N ASP A 419 -24.44 2.04 2.75
CA ASP A 419 -23.10 1.94 3.32
C ASP A 419 -22.16 2.99 2.71
N PRO A 420 -21.63 3.96 3.49
CA PRO A 420 -20.78 5.04 2.99
C PRO A 420 -19.46 4.55 2.38
N ARG A 421 -19.06 3.30 2.63
CA ARG A 421 -17.81 2.72 2.11
C ARG A 421 -17.96 2.13 0.70
N ARG A 422 -19.20 2.00 0.21
CA ARG A 422 -19.46 1.48 -1.13
C ARG A 422 -19.32 2.60 -2.15
N HIS A 423 -18.71 2.30 -3.29
CA HIS A 423 -18.59 3.26 -4.37
C HIS A 423 -19.98 3.67 -4.89
N PRO A 424 -20.18 4.95 -5.22
CA PRO A 424 -21.43 5.38 -5.81
C PRO A 424 -21.57 4.80 -7.23
N ILE A 425 -22.80 4.78 -7.73
CA ILE A 425 -23.10 4.52 -9.13
C ILE A 425 -22.71 5.78 -9.91
N ILE A 426 -21.80 5.65 -10.85
CA ILE A 426 -21.29 6.76 -11.66
C ILE A 426 -21.73 6.53 -13.11
N ASP A 427 -22.58 7.41 -13.61
CA ASP A 427 -23.08 7.36 -14.98
C ASP A 427 -22.89 8.70 -15.69
N PRO A 428 -21.76 8.94 -16.37
CA PRO A 428 -21.52 10.19 -17.09
C PRO A 428 -22.39 10.35 -18.34
N LYS A 429 -23.07 9.28 -18.81
CA LYS A 429 -23.85 9.25 -20.05
C LYS A 429 -23.09 9.80 -21.25
N TYR A 430 -21.89 9.26 -21.50
CA TYR A 430 -21.07 9.73 -22.60
C TYR A 430 -21.77 9.59 -23.95
N MET A 431 -21.61 10.61 -24.81
CA MET A 431 -22.11 10.63 -26.19
C MET A 431 -23.65 10.50 -26.27
N ASP A 432 -24.38 11.02 -25.28
CA ASP A 432 -25.84 11.06 -25.25
C ASP A 432 -26.42 12.19 -26.12
N HIS A 433 -25.64 13.25 -26.35
CA HIS A 433 -26.02 14.37 -27.21
C HIS A 433 -25.34 14.30 -28.59
N ASP A 434 -26.09 14.58 -29.67
CA ASP A 434 -25.61 14.45 -31.05
C ASP A 434 -24.40 15.34 -31.40
N ASP A 435 -24.31 16.52 -30.80
CA ASP A 435 -23.19 17.44 -31.03
C ASP A 435 -21.84 16.86 -30.60
N ASP A 436 -21.80 15.99 -29.58
CA ASP A 436 -20.57 15.35 -29.14
C ASP A 436 -19.97 14.50 -30.29
N TRP A 437 -20.81 13.79 -31.05
CA TRP A 437 -20.37 13.01 -32.21
C TRP A 437 -19.75 13.88 -33.30
N LYS A 438 -20.38 15.02 -33.61
CA LYS A 438 -19.88 15.97 -34.63
C LYS A 438 -18.52 16.54 -34.22
N GLU A 439 -18.38 16.89 -32.96
CA GLU A 439 -17.16 17.48 -32.39
C GLU A 439 -16.02 16.45 -32.37
N PHE A 440 -16.29 15.20 -31.98
CA PHE A 440 -15.28 14.13 -32.05
C PHE A 440 -14.83 13.79 -33.48
N ARG A 441 -15.73 13.84 -34.47
CA ARG A 441 -15.34 13.71 -35.89
C ARG A 441 -14.38 14.82 -36.29
N ARG A 442 -14.63 16.06 -35.85
CA ARG A 442 -13.73 17.18 -36.12
C ARG A 442 -12.39 17.02 -35.41
N CYS A 443 -12.36 16.55 -34.15
CA CYS A 443 -11.15 16.26 -33.40
C CYS A 443 -10.17 15.35 -34.17
N ILE A 444 -10.68 14.26 -34.78
CA ILE A 444 -9.87 13.34 -35.58
C ILE A 444 -9.35 14.01 -36.85
N LYS A 445 -10.23 14.71 -37.59
CA LYS A 445 -9.86 15.40 -38.83
C LYS A 445 -8.77 16.44 -38.56
N LEU A 446 -8.93 17.28 -37.54
CA LEU A 446 -7.94 18.26 -37.12
C LEU A 446 -6.60 17.64 -36.71
N SER A 447 -6.62 16.54 -35.96
CA SER A 447 -5.39 15.85 -35.55
C SER A 447 -4.62 15.30 -36.75
N ARG A 448 -5.33 14.76 -37.75
CA ARG A 448 -4.72 14.33 -39.03
C ARG A 448 -4.15 15.51 -39.81
N GLU A 449 -4.87 16.62 -39.88
CA GLU A 449 -4.41 17.86 -40.52
C GLU A 449 -3.13 18.40 -39.87
N ILE A 450 -3.03 18.37 -38.53
CA ILE A 450 -1.84 18.79 -37.78
C ILE A 450 -0.65 17.86 -38.05
N PHE A 451 -0.83 16.54 -37.99
CA PHE A 451 0.26 15.59 -38.27
C PHE A 451 0.66 15.53 -39.75
N ALA A 452 -0.18 15.99 -40.66
CA ALA A 452 0.14 16.12 -42.08
C ALA A 452 1.04 17.32 -42.41
N GLN A 453 1.26 18.25 -41.48
CA GLN A 453 2.10 19.44 -41.70
C GLN A 453 3.57 19.08 -41.94
N LYS A 454 4.29 19.94 -42.67
CA LYS A 454 5.70 19.72 -43.10
C LYS A 454 6.64 19.48 -41.92
N ALA A 455 6.36 20.12 -40.78
CA ALA A 455 7.12 19.94 -39.54
C ALA A 455 7.24 18.46 -39.10
N PHE A 456 6.23 17.63 -39.44
CA PHE A 456 6.23 16.21 -39.10
C PHE A 456 6.81 15.29 -40.18
N ASP A 457 7.14 15.78 -41.39
CA ASP A 457 7.72 14.98 -42.50
C ASP A 457 8.91 14.11 -42.05
N PRO A 458 9.88 14.61 -41.24
CA PRO A 458 11.05 13.84 -40.84
C PRO A 458 10.76 12.74 -39.81
N PHE A 459 9.55 12.73 -39.21
CA PHE A 459 9.22 11.91 -38.05
C PHE A 459 8.01 10.99 -38.26
N ARG A 460 7.02 11.40 -39.07
CA ARG A 460 5.76 10.64 -39.24
C ARG A 460 5.97 9.40 -40.11
N GLY A 461 5.53 8.25 -39.59
CA GLY A 461 5.40 6.98 -40.30
C GLY A 461 3.93 6.73 -40.64
N ASP A 462 3.47 5.47 -40.57
CA ASP A 462 2.07 5.12 -40.77
C ASP A 462 1.17 5.53 -39.58
N GLU A 463 -0.09 5.88 -39.86
CA GLU A 463 -1.11 6.09 -38.83
C GLU A 463 -1.46 4.75 -38.18
N LEU A 464 -1.40 4.68 -36.85
CA LEU A 464 -1.66 3.47 -36.07
C LEU A 464 -3.12 3.40 -35.59
N ALA A 465 -3.65 4.51 -35.09
CA ALA A 465 -5.04 4.65 -34.63
C ALA A 465 -5.51 6.07 -34.97
N PRO A 466 -6.68 6.28 -35.62
CA PRO A 466 -7.71 5.30 -36.00
C PRO A 466 -7.29 4.28 -37.09
N GLY A 467 -6.26 4.60 -37.86
CA GLY A 467 -5.76 3.79 -38.96
C GLY A 467 -6.30 4.26 -40.32
N LYS A 468 -5.51 4.02 -41.37
CA LYS A 468 -5.77 4.55 -42.73
C LYS A 468 -7.13 4.15 -43.30
N GLN A 469 -7.68 3.03 -42.88
CA GLN A 469 -8.99 2.50 -43.28
C GLN A 469 -10.18 3.31 -42.74
N CYS A 470 -9.99 4.09 -41.68
CA CYS A 470 -11.05 4.88 -41.06
C CYS A 470 -11.14 6.27 -41.74
N GLN A 471 -11.99 6.40 -42.75
CA GLN A 471 -12.13 7.62 -43.56
C GLN A 471 -13.53 8.24 -43.49
N SER A 472 -14.58 7.41 -43.51
CA SER A 472 -15.95 7.91 -43.44
C SER A 472 -16.32 8.37 -42.03
N ASP A 473 -17.32 9.25 -41.93
CA ASP A 473 -17.86 9.67 -40.63
C ASP A 473 -18.39 8.47 -39.81
N ALA A 474 -18.96 7.46 -40.46
CA ALA A 474 -19.42 6.25 -39.80
C ALA A 474 -18.28 5.38 -39.24
N ASP A 475 -17.15 5.30 -39.97
CA ASP A 475 -15.95 4.62 -39.48
C ASP A 475 -15.36 5.35 -38.28
N ILE A 476 -15.35 6.69 -38.32
CA ILE A 476 -14.90 7.55 -37.22
C ILE A 476 -15.77 7.32 -36.00
N ASP A 477 -17.10 7.34 -36.13
CA ASP A 477 -18.01 7.09 -35.00
C ASP A 477 -17.77 5.70 -34.39
N LYS A 478 -17.59 4.68 -35.23
CA LYS A 478 -17.26 3.32 -34.77
C LYS A 478 -15.96 3.30 -33.99
N PHE A 479 -14.94 4.03 -34.45
CA PHE A 479 -13.67 4.17 -33.73
C PHE A 479 -13.85 4.90 -32.41
N VAL A 480 -14.52 6.07 -32.38
CA VAL A 480 -14.79 6.85 -31.17
C VAL A 480 -15.53 6.00 -30.13
N LYS A 481 -16.52 5.21 -30.56
CA LYS A 481 -17.27 4.26 -29.72
C LYS A 481 -16.33 3.25 -29.03
N GLN A 482 -15.33 2.75 -29.74
CA GLN A 482 -14.43 1.70 -29.26
C GLN A 482 -13.20 2.23 -28.50
N ALA A 483 -12.75 3.46 -28.79
CA ALA A 483 -11.44 3.95 -28.39
C ALA A 483 -11.47 5.21 -27.50
N SER A 484 -12.64 5.79 -27.22
CA SER A 484 -12.76 6.92 -26.28
C SER A 484 -12.29 6.57 -24.87
N ALA A 485 -11.72 7.56 -24.18
CA ALA A 485 -11.24 7.50 -22.81
C ALA A 485 -11.63 8.80 -22.07
N SER A 486 -11.71 8.76 -20.75
CA SER A 486 -11.98 9.95 -19.95
C SER A 486 -10.69 10.76 -19.77
N ALA A 487 -10.76 12.07 -19.92
CA ALA A 487 -9.70 13.01 -19.56
C ALA A 487 -9.70 13.34 -18.05
N TYR A 488 -10.53 12.65 -17.25
CA TYR A 488 -10.44 12.64 -15.80
C TYR A 488 -10.80 13.97 -15.12
N HIS A 489 -11.81 14.66 -15.66
CA HIS A 489 -12.28 15.98 -15.25
C HIS A 489 -13.78 16.00 -14.86
N PRO A 490 -14.26 15.13 -13.94
CA PRO A 490 -15.63 15.17 -13.47
C PRO A 490 -15.93 16.46 -12.68
N SER A 491 -17.08 17.07 -12.96
CA SER A 491 -17.56 18.34 -12.38
C SER A 491 -19.09 18.41 -12.37
N GLY A 492 -19.65 19.42 -11.70
CA GLY A 492 -21.05 19.83 -11.84
C GLY A 492 -22.12 19.06 -11.07
N SER A 493 -21.73 18.00 -10.34
CA SER A 493 -22.64 17.13 -9.59
C SER A 493 -23.42 17.79 -8.44
N CYS A 494 -23.04 19.00 -8.03
CA CYS A 494 -23.68 19.81 -6.99
C CYS A 494 -23.74 21.27 -7.42
N LYS A 495 -24.19 21.53 -8.65
CA LYS A 495 -24.04 22.84 -9.30
C LYS A 495 -24.54 24.03 -8.46
N MET A 496 -23.82 25.14 -8.52
CA MET A 496 -24.33 26.42 -8.03
C MET A 496 -25.32 27.05 -9.02
N GLY A 497 -26.25 27.84 -8.51
CA GLY A 497 -27.23 28.54 -9.32
C GLY A 497 -28.19 29.36 -8.45
N PRO A 498 -29.05 30.18 -9.06
CA PRO A 498 -29.99 31.01 -8.30
C PRO A 498 -31.06 30.14 -7.64
N GLU A 499 -31.66 30.63 -6.54
CA GLU A 499 -32.63 29.85 -5.73
C GLU A 499 -33.86 29.39 -6.53
N LYS A 500 -34.22 30.14 -7.58
CA LYS A 500 -35.30 29.80 -8.52
C LYS A 500 -34.98 28.58 -9.41
N ASP A 501 -33.71 28.21 -9.56
CA ASP A 501 -33.30 27.02 -10.28
C ASP A 501 -33.43 25.79 -9.38
N LYS A 502 -34.45 24.95 -9.67
CA LYS A 502 -34.72 23.73 -8.90
C LYS A 502 -33.59 22.70 -8.93
N MET A 503 -32.68 22.79 -9.89
CA MET A 503 -31.52 21.91 -10.01
C MET A 503 -30.26 22.50 -9.36
N ALA A 504 -30.32 23.74 -8.84
CA ALA A 504 -29.22 24.32 -8.08
C ALA A 504 -29.14 23.68 -6.68
N VAL A 505 -27.93 23.32 -6.28
CA VAL A 505 -27.64 22.74 -4.96
C VAL A 505 -27.05 23.80 -4.04
N VAL A 506 -26.26 24.71 -4.60
CA VAL A 506 -25.44 25.67 -3.86
C VAL A 506 -25.78 27.11 -4.26
N ASN A 507 -25.89 28.00 -3.29
CA ASN A 507 -26.05 29.43 -3.55
C ASN A 507 -24.71 30.04 -4.02
N PRO A 508 -24.64 30.71 -5.18
CA PRO A 508 -23.39 31.24 -5.73
C PRO A 508 -22.77 32.37 -4.90
N GLU A 509 -23.55 33.15 -4.14
CA GLU A 509 -23.04 34.28 -3.36
C GLU A 509 -22.43 33.83 -2.03
N THR A 510 -22.94 32.74 -1.44
CA THR A 510 -22.55 32.28 -0.09
C THR A 510 -21.89 30.91 -0.06
N LEU A 511 -22.02 30.14 -1.14
CA LEU A 511 -21.66 28.72 -1.24
C LEU A 511 -22.38 27.78 -0.27
N SER A 512 -23.47 28.25 0.35
CA SER A 512 -24.31 27.44 1.22
C SER A 512 -25.20 26.49 0.42
N VAL A 513 -25.40 25.27 0.94
CA VAL A 513 -26.33 24.30 0.38
C VAL A 513 -27.76 24.74 0.70
N TYR A 514 -28.62 24.77 -0.32
CA TYR A 514 -30.01 25.23 -0.15
C TYR A 514 -30.76 24.38 0.89
N GLY A 515 -31.59 25.03 1.70
CA GLY A 515 -32.39 24.36 2.74
C GLY A 515 -31.59 23.85 3.96
N THR A 516 -30.31 24.22 4.08
CA THR A 516 -29.46 23.86 5.22
C THR A 516 -28.84 25.09 5.87
N GLU A 517 -28.54 24.98 7.16
CA GLU A 517 -27.75 25.97 7.90
C GLU A 517 -26.32 25.45 8.06
N ASN A 518 -25.34 26.34 7.90
CA ASN A 518 -23.92 26.05 8.13
C ASN A 518 -23.32 24.87 7.35
N LEU A 519 -23.88 24.52 6.19
CA LEU A 519 -23.33 23.52 5.28
C LEU A 519 -23.00 24.16 3.93
N LYS A 520 -21.76 23.96 3.46
CA LYS A 520 -21.24 24.51 2.21
C LYS A 520 -20.55 23.43 1.38
N VAL A 521 -20.48 23.62 0.07
CA VAL A 521 -19.72 22.73 -0.83
C VAL A 521 -18.73 23.59 -1.61
N VAL A 522 -17.45 23.18 -1.62
CA VAL A 522 -16.37 23.92 -2.27
C VAL A 522 -15.44 22.93 -2.98
N ASP A 523 -15.80 22.56 -4.20
CA ASP A 523 -14.95 21.75 -5.09
C ASP A 523 -15.50 21.77 -6.53
N ALA A 524 -14.98 20.92 -7.42
CA ALA A 524 -15.40 20.84 -8.82
C ALA A 524 -16.91 20.53 -9.01
N SER A 525 -17.59 19.98 -8.01
CA SER A 525 -19.03 19.66 -8.09
C SER A 525 -19.90 20.91 -8.25
N ILE A 526 -19.46 22.08 -7.79
CA ILE A 526 -20.28 23.30 -7.81
C ILE A 526 -20.30 23.99 -9.17
N MET A 527 -19.43 23.61 -10.10
CA MET A 527 -19.35 24.22 -11.43
C MET A 527 -20.68 24.04 -12.18
N PRO A 528 -21.40 25.11 -12.57
CA PRO A 528 -22.66 24.97 -13.28
C PRO A 528 -22.52 24.27 -14.64
N SER A 529 -21.44 24.64 -15.34
CA SER A 529 -20.99 24.04 -16.58
C SER A 529 -19.47 23.88 -16.55
N ILE A 530 -18.94 22.87 -17.24
CA ILE A 530 -17.49 22.61 -17.26
C ILE A 530 -16.76 23.72 -18.04
N VAL A 531 -15.54 24.05 -17.62
CA VAL A 531 -14.69 25.07 -18.27
C VAL A 531 -13.79 24.44 -19.33
N SER A 532 -13.40 25.23 -20.33
CA SER A 532 -12.61 24.79 -21.48
C SER A 532 -11.13 24.59 -21.14
N GLY A 533 -10.82 23.60 -20.30
CA GLY A 533 -9.47 23.24 -19.87
C GLY A 533 -9.44 22.30 -18.66
N ASN A 534 -8.24 22.04 -18.14
CA ASN A 534 -8.06 21.17 -16.98
C ASN A 534 -8.62 21.80 -15.70
N LEU A 535 -9.27 21.00 -14.84
CA LEU A 535 -10.04 21.55 -13.71
C LEU A 535 -9.23 21.92 -12.47
N ASN A 536 -7.94 21.57 -12.39
CA ASN A 536 -7.16 21.83 -11.18
C ASN A 536 -7.01 23.34 -10.88
N GLY A 537 -6.67 24.15 -11.87
CA GLY A 537 -6.58 25.60 -11.73
C GLY A 537 -7.90 26.24 -11.31
N PRO A 538 -9.00 25.99 -12.04
CA PRO A 538 -10.34 26.46 -11.70
C PRO A 538 -10.76 26.09 -10.27
N VAL A 539 -10.53 24.85 -9.83
CA VAL A 539 -10.90 24.41 -8.47
C VAL A 539 -10.11 25.15 -7.38
N ILE A 540 -8.82 25.43 -7.61
CA ILE A 540 -8.02 26.24 -6.67
C ILE A 540 -8.57 27.67 -6.59
N MET A 541 -8.97 28.26 -7.73
CA MET A 541 -9.61 29.57 -7.77
C MET A 541 -10.95 29.56 -7.01
N LEU A 542 -11.79 28.55 -7.22
CA LEU A 542 -13.05 28.38 -6.46
C LEU A 542 -12.77 28.35 -4.96
N ALA A 543 -11.75 27.62 -4.51
CA ALA A 543 -11.38 27.52 -3.10
C ALA A 543 -10.83 28.83 -2.51
N GLU A 544 -9.96 29.53 -3.24
CA GLU A 544 -9.44 30.85 -2.86
C GLU A 544 -10.57 31.86 -2.67
N ARG A 545 -11.52 31.88 -3.61
CA ARG A 545 -12.68 32.75 -3.52
C ARG A 545 -13.66 32.34 -2.43
N ALA A 546 -13.92 31.05 -2.29
CA ALA A 546 -14.77 30.51 -1.24
C ALA A 546 -14.27 30.91 0.16
N ALA A 547 -12.95 30.86 0.39
CA ALA A 547 -12.37 31.25 1.67
C ALA A 547 -12.63 32.73 2.02
N ASP A 548 -12.66 33.61 1.02
CA ASP A 548 -13.03 35.02 1.20
C ASP A 548 -14.54 35.17 1.44
N LEU A 549 -15.38 34.51 0.65
CA LEU A 549 -16.85 34.55 0.80
C LEU A 549 -17.29 34.07 2.19
N ILE A 550 -16.69 32.98 2.70
CA ILE A 550 -16.94 32.45 4.05
C ILE A 550 -16.54 33.47 5.13
N GLN A 551 -15.50 34.27 4.88
CA GLN A 551 -15.05 35.33 5.79
C GLN A 551 -15.75 36.69 5.55
N GLY A 552 -16.71 36.78 4.63
CA GLY A 552 -17.37 38.03 4.25
C GLY A 552 -16.44 39.04 3.53
N LYS A 553 -15.34 38.56 2.95
CA LYS A 553 -14.37 39.34 2.18
C LYS A 553 -14.64 39.21 0.68
N HIS A 554 -14.20 40.20 -0.09
CA HIS A 554 -14.18 40.13 -1.55
C HIS A 554 -12.98 40.91 -2.09
N LEU A 555 -12.35 40.38 -3.13
CA LEU A 555 -11.38 41.13 -3.91
C LEU A 555 -12.11 42.00 -4.95
N PRO A 556 -11.61 43.21 -5.24
CA PRO A 556 -12.17 44.03 -6.31
C PRO A 556 -11.99 43.32 -7.67
N PRO A 557 -12.94 43.46 -8.60
CA PRO A 557 -12.81 42.92 -9.94
C PRO A 557 -11.59 43.50 -10.66
N GLU A 558 -10.87 42.66 -11.40
CA GLU A 558 -9.73 43.11 -12.19
C GLU A 558 -10.23 43.84 -13.45
N LYS A 559 -9.65 45.00 -13.77
CA LYS A 559 -9.86 45.67 -15.06
C LYS A 559 -9.05 44.97 -16.15
N SER A 560 -9.47 43.78 -16.59
CA SER A 560 -8.90 43.18 -17.79
C SER A 560 -9.29 44.02 -19.01
N GLY A 561 -8.35 44.36 -19.88
CA GLY A 561 -8.67 44.93 -21.19
C GLY A 561 -9.68 44.01 -21.89
N SER A 562 -10.75 44.59 -22.44
CA SER A 562 -11.83 43.82 -23.07
C SER A 562 -11.25 42.85 -24.12
N PHE A 563 -11.58 41.57 -23.99
CA PHE A 563 -11.35 40.58 -25.04
C PHE A 563 -12.35 40.81 -26.18
N GLU A 564 -12.27 41.96 -26.86
CA GLU A 564 -12.94 42.14 -28.14
C GLU A 564 -12.06 41.50 -29.22
N GLN A 565 -12.46 40.33 -29.70
CA GLN A 565 -12.04 39.89 -31.03
C GLN A 565 -12.58 40.91 -32.03
N LYS A 566 -11.76 41.90 -32.40
CA LYS A 566 -12.07 42.77 -33.53
C LYS A 566 -12.10 41.92 -34.80
N GLU A 567 -13.30 41.80 -35.35
CA GLU A 567 -13.53 41.44 -36.74
C GLU A 567 -12.62 42.24 -37.68
N GLY A 568 -12.21 41.59 -38.76
CA GLY A 568 -11.98 42.28 -40.03
C GLY A 568 -10.56 42.80 -40.29
N ARG A 569 -9.94 42.18 -41.30
CA ARG A 569 -8.82 42.68 -42.11
C ARG A 569 -8.74 44.22 -42.20
N LYS A 570 -7.66 44.81 -41.68
CA LYS A 570 -6.84 45.85 -42.34
C LYS A 570 -5.62 46.19 -41.49
N VAL A 571 -4.45 46.07 -42.10
CA VAL A 571 -3.16 46.51 -41.55
C VAL A 571 -3.21 48.03 -41.42
N MET A 572 -3.10 48.55 -40.20
CA MET A 572 -2.85 49.97 -39.92
C MET A 572 -1.76 50.03 -38.85
N PHE A 573 -0.60 50.56 -39.24
CA PHE A 573 0.49 50.93 -38.34
C PHE A 573 -0.04 51.97 -37.34
N LEU A 574 0.07 51.69 -36.04
CA LEU A 574 -0.18 52.67 -34.98
C LEU A 574 1.06 52.80 -34.11
N GLN A 575 1.63 53.99 -34.23
CA GLN A 575 2.85 54.52 -33.65
C GLN A 575 2.65 54.71 -32.14
N ILE A 576 3.36 53.95 -31.32
CA ILE A 576 3.34 54.09 -29.85
C ILE A 576 4.68 54.74 -29.43
N GLY A 577 4.57 55.85 -28.70
CA GLY A 577 5.70 56.66 -28.23
C GLY A 577 6.67 55.89 -27.34
N MET A 578 7.95 56.00 -27.68
CA MET A 578 9.07 55.42 -26.92
C MET A 578 9.41 56.30 -25.72
N THR A 579 9.32 55.77 -24.51
CA THR A 579 10.14 56.24 -23.38
C THR A 579 11.49 55.54 -23.45
N LEU A 580 12.57 56.31 -23.60
CA LEU A 580 13.93 55.77 -23.69
C LEU A 580 14.38 55.14 -22.36
N PRO A 581 15.15 54.04 -22.38
CA PRO A 581 15.71 53.44 -21.18
C PRO A 581 16.74 54.39 -20.52
N LYS A 582 16.65 54.55 -19.20
CA LYS A 582 17.55 55.38 -18.40
C LYS A 582 18.76 54.53 -17.95
N PHE A 583 19.96 55.00 -18.24
CA PHE A 583 21.23 54.44 -17.77
C PHE A 583 21.90 55.47 -16.87
N GLU A 584 22.16 55.11 -15.62
CA GLU A 584 22.88 55.96 -14.66
C GLU A 584 24.32 55.45 -14.52
N PHE A 585 25.28 56.38 -14.52
CA PHE A 585 26.70 56.04 -14.42
C PHE A 585 27.03 55.51 -13.03
N CYS A 586 27.72 54.37 -12.95
CA CYS A 586 28.25 53.86 -11.68
C CYS A 586 29.31 54.83 -11.13
N GLU A 587 29.21 55.18 -9.85
CA GLU A 587 30.26 55.94 -9.16
C GLU A 587 31.55 55.12 -9.06
N ILE A 588 32.62 55.63 -9.67
CA ILE A 588 33.96 55.04 -9.61
C ILE A 588 34.82 55.95 -8.72
N ALA A 589 35.37 55.40 -7.63
CA ALA A 589 36.29 56.13 -6.76
C ALA A 589 37.61 56.41 -7.50
N ALA A 590 37.95 57.69 -7.68
CA ALA A 590 39.15 58.12 -8.39
C ALA A 590 40.36 58.21 -7.44
N ASN A 591 41.34 57.31 -7.58
CA ASN A 591 42.60 57.35 -6.82
C ASN A 591 43.65 58.19 -7.57
N PRO A 592 44.03 59.40 -7.08
CA PRO A 592 44.94 60.29 -7.82
C PRO A 592 46.41 59.85 -7.74
N ASN A 593 46.78 59.07 -6.71
CA ASN A 593 48.17 58.75 -6.38
C ASN A 593 48.56 57.30 -6.70
N GLY A 594 47.68 56.54 -7.35
CA GLY A 594 47.91 55.15 -7.70
C GLY A 594 46.70 54.52 -8.38
N TRP A 595 46.84 53.27 -8.83
CA TRP A 595 45.78 52.55 -9.56
C TRP A 595 44.92 51.63 -8.66
N GLY A 596 45.06 51.72 -7.33
CA GLY A 596 44.43 50.82 -6.34
C GLY A 596 43.29 51.44 -5.51
N PRO A 597 42.67 50.68 -4.58
CA PRO A 597 41.55 51.17 -3.74
C PRO A 597 42.00 52.25 -2.74
N LEU A 598 41.14 53.26 -2.51
CA LEU A 598 41.39 54.38 -1.59
C LEU A 598 41.14 54.06 -0.10
N GLY A 599 40.57 52.89 0.20
CA GLY A 599 40.24 52.45 1.56
C GLY A 599 39.58 51.06 1.58
N SER A 600 39.19 50.61 2.78
CA SER A 600 38.50 49.34 2.97
C SER A 600 37.15 49.32 2.22
N PRO A 601 36.77 48.21 1.56
CA PRO A 601 35.53 48.13 0.80
C PRO A 601 34.30 48.41 1.67
N PRO A 602 33.26 49.14 1.19
CA PRO A 602 32.07 49.48 1.99
C PRO A 602 31.26 48.25 2.45
N ALA A 603 31.53 47.07 1.91
CA ALA A 603 30.91 45.80 2.31
C ALA A 603 31.57 45.12 3.53
N LEU A 604 32.73 45.61 3.97
CA LEU A 604 33.42 45.13 5.17
C LEU A 604 33.20 46.14 6.29
N ASP A 605 32.22 45.85 7.15
CA ASP A 605 31.98 46.59 8.37
C ASP A 605 33.24 46.52 9.26
N THR A 606 33.90 47.66 9.46
CA THR A 606 35.13 47.76 10.25
C THR A 606 34.91 47.51 11.75
N SER A 607 33.66 47.33 12.19
CA SER A 607 33.33 46.99 13.58
C SER A 607 33.51 45.50 13.94
N ILE A 608 33.68 44.60 12.96
CA ILE A 608 33.79 43.16 13.19
C ILE A 608 35.23 42.69 12.90
N PRO A 609 35.87 41.94 13.82
CA PRO A 609 37.19 41.36 13.57
C PRO A 609 37.18 40.41 12.37
N PHE A 610 38.07 40.64 11.41
CA PHE A 610 38.15 39.85 10.19
C PHE A 610 38.81 38.48 10.44
N GLN A 611 38.09 37.40 10.11
CA GLN A 611 38.65 36.06 10.02
C GLN A 611 38.29 35.44 8.66
N GLN A 612 39.31 34.92 7.97
CA GLN A 612 39.11 34.26 6.67
C GLN A 612 38.37 32.94 6.83
N TYR A 613 37.44 32.64 5.91
CA TYR A 613 36.68 31.40 5.90
C TYR A 613 36.29 31.01 4.47
N ASN A 614 35.98 29.73 4.27
CA ASN A 614 35.50 29.21 2.99
C ASN A 614 34.09 28.62 3.13
N LYS A 615 33.12 29.14 2.38
CA LYS A 615 31.71 28.69 2.42
C LYS A 615 31.51 27.26 1.90
N ALA A 616 32.47 26.73 1.14
CA ALA A 616 32.41 25.38 0.60
C ALA A 616 32.90 24.31 1.59
N ASP A 617 33.46 24.71 2.73
CA ASP A 617 33.97 23.78 3.72
C ASP A 617 32.84 23.01 4.39
N ARG A 618 33.14 21.76 4.72
CA ARG A 618 32.13 20.84 5.24
C ARG A 618 31.79 21.16 6.69
N ILE A 619 30.55 21.60 6.91
CA ILE A 619 30.02 21.93 8.24
C ILE A 619 29.59 20.65 8.98
N GLY A 620 29.82 20.57 10.29
CA GLY A 620 29.36 19.47 11.17
C GLY A 620 30.47 18.69 11.88
N ARG A 621 31.24 19.36 12.76
CA ARG A 621 32.21 18.71 13.67
C ARG A 621 31.60 18.63 15.07
N VAL A 622 31.69 17.46 15.70
CA VAL A 622 31.19 17.25 17.08
C VAL A 622 32.31 17.58 18.06
N ALA A 623 32.01 18.40 19.08
CA ALA A 623 32.91 18.64 20.21
C ALA A 623 32.59 17.60 21.30
N ASP A 624 33.53 16.69 21.55
CA ASP A 624 33.39 15.62 22.53
C ASP A 624 34.44 15.78 23.64
N TRP A 625 33.98 16.06 24.85
CA TRP A 625 34.81 16.22 26.06
C TRP A 625 35.31 14.88 26.64
N ILE A 626 34.77 13.74 26.17
CA ILE A 626 35.17 12.37 26.60
C ILE A 626 36.23 11.80 25.63
N GLY A 627 36.38 12.39 24.45
CA GLY A 627 37.42 12.03 23.46
C GLY A 627 37.19 10.70 22.73
N VAL A 628 35.97 10.18 22.71
CA VAL A 628 35.62 8.88 22.08
C VAL A 628 35.74 8.97 20.56
N ASP A 629 35.46 10.14 19.98
CA ASP A 629 35.47 10.34 18.54
C ASP A 629 36.88 10.32 17.92
N ARG A 630 37.91 10.73 18.67
CA ARG A 630 39.31 10.73 18.20
C ARG A 630 39.86 9.32 17.90
N PHE A 631 39.24 8.25 18.43
CA PHE A 631 39.64 6.86 18.17
C PHE A 631 39.14 6.31 16.83
N PHE A 632 38.05 6.86 16.27
CA PHE A 632 37.53 6.47 14.96
C PHE A 632 38.31 7.10 13.79
N TYR A 633 39.06 8.18 14.03
CA TYR A 633 39.73 8.95 12.97
C TYR A 633 41.21 8.62 12.74
N ARG A 634 41.81 7.67 13.48
CA ARG A 634 43.28 7.46 13.42
C ARG A 634 43.79 6.64 12.24
N ARG A 635 42.94 6.16 11.33
CA ARG A 635 43.37 5.53 10.06
C ARG A 635 42.43 5.84 8.89
N GLY A 636 42.67 6.98 8.23
CA GLY A 636 42.17 7.24 6.88
C GLY A 636 41.34 8.53 6.72
N ASN A 637 42.05 9.62 6.44
CA ASN A 637 41.59 10.99 6.15
C ASN A 637 41.26 11.87 7.36
N GLU A 638 42.19 12.77 7.63
CA GLU A 638 42.00 14.09 8.21
C GLU A 638 40.95 14.90 7.41
N ARG A 639 39.65 14.61 7.57
CA ARG A 639 38.56 15.23 6.76
C ARG A 639 38.06 16.58 7.26
N TYR A 640 38.52 17.02 8.43
CA TYR A 640 38.16 18.29 9.06
C TYR A 640 39.40 19.16 9.34
N ASN A 641 40.56 18.74 8.84
CA ASN A 641 41.79 19.51 8.92
C ASN A 641 41.92 20.31 7.61
N GLU A 642 42.28 21.58 7.73
CA GLU A 642 42.31 22.65 6.71
C GLU A 642 43.27 22.40 5.52
N ARG A 643 43.22 21.25 4.83
CA ARG A 643 44.30 20.85 3.92
C ARG A 643 43.84 20.28 2.59
N MET A 644 42.93 20.95 1.88
CA MET A 644 42.68 20.57 0.49
C MET A 644 42.95 21.66 -0.56
N TYR A 645 43.12 22.93 -0.17
CA TYR A 645 43.67 23.96 -1.06
C TYR A 645 44.54 24.98 -0.29
N GLY A 646 45.87 24.81 -0.37
CA GLY A 646 46.86 25.91 -0.39
C GLY A 646 47.12 26.78 0.85
N SER A 647 48.21 26.46 1.55
CA SER A 647 49.00 27.28 2.50
C SER A 647 48.49 27.46 3.94
N ALA A 648 49.41 27.27 4.88
CA ALA A 648 49.26 27.26 6.34
C ALA A 648 48.93 28.64 6.98
N ALA A 649 48.32 29.56 6.24
CA ALA A 649 48.16 30.96 6.64
C ALA A 649 46.74 31.32 7.15
N ASN A 650 45.77 30.41 7.09
CA ASN A 650 44.35 30.73 7.32
C ASN A 650 43.81 30.39 8.73
N ALA A 651 44.66 29.89 9.64
CA ALA A 651 44.23 29.59 11.01
C ALA A 651 44.23 30.86 11.88
N GLY A 652 43.15 31.64 11.80
CA GLY A 652 42.90 32.75 12.73
C GLY A 652 42.24 32.25 14.02
N SER A 653 42.76 32.64 15.19
CA SER A 653 42.19 32.32 16.50
C SER A 653 41.39 33.49 17.11
N GLN A 654 40.88 34.40 16.27
CA GLN A 654 40.22 35.64 16.71
C GLN A 654 38.92 35.36 17.49
N PHE A 655 38.29 34.21 17.25
CA PHE A 655 37.05 33.76 17.91
C PHE A 655 37.24 32.50 18.79
N ASP A 656 38.47 32.15 19.19
CA ASP A 656 38.74 30.98 20.03
C ASP A 656 38.51 31.25 21.53
N TYR A 657 38.03 30.24 22.27
CA TYR A 657 37.90 30.26 23.73
C TYR A 657 38.83 29.23 24.38
N VAL A 658 39.74 29.68 25.24
CA VAL A 658 40.68 28.83 25.99
C VAL A 658 40.29 28.81 27.46
N HIS A 659 39.89 27.65 27.98
CA HIS A 659 39.53 27.48 29.39
C HIS A 659 40.80 27.30 30.25
N GLY A 660 40.98 28.14 31.28
CA GLY A 660 42.22 28.18 32.06
C GLY A 660 42.44 27.06 33.09
N MET A 661 41.44 26.20 33.34
CA MET A 661 41.47 25.13 34.36
C MET A 661 40.79 23.86 33.82
N ASP A 662 41.40 23.22 32.83
CA ASP A 662 40.83 22.04 32.13
C ASP A 662 41.29 20.72 32.77
N GLU A 663 41.25 20.62 34.11
CA GLU A 663 41.68 19.44 34.86
C GLU A 663 40.51 18.74 35.59
N ASN A 664 40.33 17.44 35.33
CA ASN A 664 39.40 16.54 36.03
C ASN A 664 39.81 16.23 37.49
N ASN A 665 40.68 17.04 38.08
CA ASN A 665 41.25 16.81 39.41
C ASN A 665 40.32 17.23 40.56
N PHE A 666 39.17 17.85 40.25
CA PHE A 666 38.14 18.17 41.24
C PHE A 666 37.25 16.95 41.53
N GLN A 667 37.39 16.37 42.72
CA GLN A 667 36.50 15.32 43.20
C GLN A 667 35.24 15.91 43.86
N LEU A 668 34.07 15.40 43.50
CA LEU A 668 32.80 15.76 44.11
C LEU A 668 32.66 15.03 45.46
N VAL A 669 32.63 15.78 46.56
CA VAL A 669 32.54 15.20 47.92
C VAL A 669 31.10 14.77 48.22
N ASP A 670 30.86 13.46 48.38
CA ASP A 670 29.60 12.88 48.84
C ASP A 670 29.84 12.14 50.17
N SER A 671 29.03 12.43 51.20
CA SER A 671 29.16 11.90 52.56
C SER A 671 28.42 10.55 52.78
N SER A 672 28.00 9.87 51.71
CA SER A 672 27.35 8.55 51.79
C SER A 672 28.27 7.40 51.34
N LYS A 673 28.32 6.32 52.16
CA LYS A 673 29.27 5.19 52.07
C LYS A 673 29.33 4.48 50.69
N PRO A 674 30.50 3.98 50.27
CA PRO A 674 30.74 3.56 48.89
C PRO A 674 30.23 2.16 48.56
N VAL A 675 29.56 2.00 47.41
CA VAL A 675 29.40 0.71 46.72
C VAL A 675 30.42 0.68 45.56
N GLN A 676 31.44 -0.18 45.67
CA GLN A 676 32.42 -0.38 44.60
C GLN A 676 31.73 -0.88 43.31
N ARG A 677 31.82 -0.09 42.23
CA ARG A 677 31.52 -0.56 40.87
C ARG A 677 32.82 -0.89 40.15
N ASN A 678 32.95 -2.16 39.77
CA ASN A 678 34.17 -2.75 39.22
C ASN A 678 34.43 -2.30 37.76
N PRO A 679 35.55 -1.61 37.42
CA PRO A 679 35.79 -1.00 36.11
C PRO A 679 36.06 -1.96 34.93
N GLN A 680 36.33 -3.25 35.20
CA GLN A 680 36.83 -4.18 34.19
C GLN A 680 35.80 -4.65 33.15
N ARG A 681 34.49 -4.57 33.44
CA ARG A 681 33.44 -5.14 32.57
C ARG A 681 33.22 -4.34 31.27
N ASN A 682 33.56 -3.06 31.26
CA ASN A 682 33.37 -2.17 30.12
C ASN A 682 34.55 -2.14 29.12
N PHE A 683 35.68 -2.78 29.45
CA PHE A 683 36.86 -2.84 28.58
C PHE A 683 36.81 -4.06 27.63
N ARG A 684 36.36 -5.22 28.11
CA ARG A 684 36.24 -6.47 27.31
C ARG A 684 35.13 -6.44 26.26
N ALA A 685 34.00 -5.79 26.54
CA ALA A 685 32.90 -5.66 25.58
C ALA A 685 33.28 -4.85 24.33
N ARG A 686 34.18 -3.87 24.49
CA ARG A 686 34.66 -3.02 23.39
C ARG A 686 35.72 -3.70 22.52
N GLN A 687 36.57 -4.56 23.10
CA GLN A 687 37.59 -5.32 22.37
C GLN A 687 36.99 -6.37 21.41
N LEU A 688 35.81 -6.91 21.74
CA LEU A 688 35.11 -7.94 20.95
C LEU A 688 34.35 -7.38 19.74
N GLN A 689 33.81 -6.17 19.84
CA GLN A 689 33.20 -5.48 18.69
C GLN A 689 34.27 -5.03 17.67
N PHE A 690 35.47 -4.69 18.13
CA PHE A 690 36.59 -4.29 17.29
C PHE A 690 37.12 -5.45 16.40
N ARG A 691 37.16 -6.69 16.92
CA ARG A 691 37.53 -7.90 16.15
C ARG A 691 36.57 -8.22 15.00
N LYS A 692 35.28 -7.93 15.16
CA LYS A 692 34.25 -8.19 14.13
C LYS A 692 34.33 -7.22 12.95
N LEU A 693 34.83 -6.01 13.17
CA LEU A 693 35.01 -5.01 12.12
C LEU A 693 36.25 -5.28 11.25
N LEU A 694 37.35 -5.73 11.86
CA LEU A 694 38.56 -6.18 11.14
C LEU A 694 38.29 -7.38 10.20
N GLN A 695 37.43 -8.31 10.62
CA GLN A 695 37.08 -9.49 9.83
C GLN A 695 36.27 -9.16 8.57
N LYS A 696 35.40 -8.13 8.66
CA LYS A 696 34.56 -7.66 7.55
C LYS A 696 35.35 -6.88 6.49
N GLU A 697 36.44 -6.24 6.89
CA GLU A 697 37.36 -5.54 5.98
C GLU A 697 38.25 -6.54 5.20
N GLN A 698 38.59 -7.67 5.83
CA GLN A 698 39.36 -8.77 5.23
C GLN A 698 38.53 -9.50 4.16
N GLU A 699 37.25 -9.76 4.42
CA GLU A 699 36.29 -10.31 3.44
C GLU A 699 36.10 -9.40 2.20
N ARG A 700 36.18 -8.07 2.38
CA ARG A 700 36.10 -7.11 1.26
C ARG A 700 37.34 -7.13 0.36
N ARG A 701 38.53 -7.40 0.92
CA ARG A 701 39.78 -7.57 0.15
C ARG A 701 39.79 -8.89 -0.61
N ASP A 702 39.25 -9.96 -0.02
CA ASP A 702 39.15 -11.27 -0.67
C ASP A 702 38.14 -11.27 -1.84
N GLN A 703 37.07 -10.48 -1.74
CA GLN A 703 36.12 -10.29 -2.84
C GLN A 703 36.69 -9.50 -4.04
N ALA A 704 37.64 -8.60 -3.81
CA ALA A 704 38.32 -7.86 -4.88
C ALA A 704 39.30 -8.78 -5.67
N MET A 705 39.96 -9.71 -4.99
CA MET A 705 40.81 -10.75 -5.59
C MET A 705 40.01 -11.78 -6.41
N GLN A 706 38.76 -12.11 -6.01
CA GLN A 706 37.89 -13.02 -6.77
C GLN A 706 37.40 -12.47 -8.11
N GLY A 707 37.36 -11.15 -8.28
CA GLY A 707 36.98 -10.49 -9.54
C GLY A 707 37.98 -10.68 -10.68
N GLN A 708 39.28 -10.83 -10.37
CA GLN A 708 40.31 -11.14 -11.37
C GLN A 708 40.25 -12.62 -11.83
N ASN A 709 39.93 -13.55 -10.92
CA ASN A 709 39.80 -14.98 -11.25
C ASN A 709 38.57 -15.30 -12.14
N LEU A 710 37.51 -14.51 -12.08
CA LEU A 710 36.33 -14.70 -12.95
C LEU A 710 36.58 -14.30 -14.42
N LYS A 711 37.49 -13.35 -14.67
CA LYS A 711 37.89 -12.98 -16.05
C LYS A 711 38.73 -14.09 -16.70
N MET A 712 39.56 -14.78 -15.92
CA MET A 712 40.36 -15.93 -16.36
C MET A 712 39.51 -17.18 -16.65
N LYS A 713 38.43 -17.42 -15.90
CA LYS A 713 37.49 -18.53 -16.17
C LYS A 713 36.62 -18.30 -17.42
N ARG A 714 36.34 -17.04 -17.76
CA ARG A 714 35.58 -16.68 -18.99
C ARG A 714 36.41 -16.82 -20.27
N SER A 715 37.73 -16.64 -20.22
CA SER A 715 38.60 -16.91 -21.38
C SER A 715 38.78 -18.41 -21.63
N ILE A 716 38.86 -19.23 -20.56
CA ILE A 716 38.95 -20.70 -20.66
C ILE A 716 37.65 -21.30 -21.23
N ALA A 717 36.47 -20.85 -20.79
CA ALA A 717 35.19 -21.35 -21.31
C ALA A 717 34.95 -20.99 -22.79
N LYS A 718 35.49 -19.85 -23.25
CA LYS A 718 35.43 -19.43 -24.67
C LYS A 718 36.41 -20.24 -25.54
N TRP A 719 37.54 -20.65 -25.00
CA TRP A 719 38.51 -21.54 -25.65
C TRP A 719 37.95 -22.97 -25.83
N VAL A 720 37.30 -23.52 -24.78
CA VAL A 720 36.68 -24.86 -24.83
C VAL A 720 35.50 -24.92 -25.82
N ALA A 721 34.71 -23.86 -25.93
CA ALA A 721 33.58 -23.80 -26.87
C ALA A 721 34.00 -23.70 -28.36
N THR A 722 35.25 -23.31 -28.64
CA THR A 722 35.75 -23.18 -30.01
C THR A 722 36.40 -24.49 -30.51
N ASN A 723 36.92 -25.34 -29.62
CA ASN A 723 37.69 -26.54 -29.97
C ASN A 723 36.89 -27.86 -30.01
N LEU A 724 35.58 -27.86 -29.71
CA LEU A 724 34.77 -29.08 -29.61
C LEU A 724 33.88 -29.37 -30.84
N THR A 725 34.26 -28.87 -32.02
CA THR A 725 33.55 -29.10 -33.29
C THR A 725 34.08 -30.28 -34.12
N THR A 726 34.94 -31.16 -33.58
CA THR A 726 35.64 -32.16 -34.42
C THR A 726 35.49 -33.63 -33.99
N THR A 727 34.69 -33.98 -32.99
CA THR A 727 34.55 -35.41 -32.61
C THR A 727 33.10 -35.76 -32.29
N GLY A 728 32.41 -36.33 -33.28
CA GLY A 728 31.07 -36.89 -33.11
C GLY A 728 31.11 -38.17 -32.30
N LEU A 729 30.25 -38.27 -31.28
CA LEU A 729 29.65 -39.51 -30.74
C LEU A 729 28.57 -39.19 -29.67
N MET A 730 27.38 -39.77 -29.90
CA MET A 730 26.27 -40.14 -28.99
C MET A 730 25.21 -39.14 -28.42
N ASP A 731 23.96 -39.60 -28.60
CA ASP A 731 22.67 -39.40 -27.90
C ASP A 731 21.82 -38.12 -28.04
N PHE A 732 20.99 -38.13 -29.10
CA PHE A 732 20.00 -37.13 -29.51
C PHE A 732 18.61 -37.06 -28.79
N PRO A 733 18.16 -37.97 -27.89
CA PRO A 733 16.84 -37.81 -27.25
C PRO A 733 16.80 -36.83 -26.05
N ARG A 734 17.85 -36.73 -25.24
CA ARG A 734 17.88 -35.88 -24.03
C ARG A 734 17.96 -34.36 -24.32
N PHE A 735 18.46 -33.99 -25.50
CA PHE A 735 18.64 -32.59 -25.86
C PHE A 735 17.33 -31.90 -26.30
N ARG A 736 16.39 -32.65 -26.91
CA ARG A 736 15.06 -32.14 -27.29
C ARG A 736 14.16 -31.93 -26.07
N GLU A 737 14.29 -32.77 -25.05
CA GLU A 737 13.58 -32.62 -23.78
C GLU A 737 14.10 -31.43 -22.97
N GLN A 738 15.42 -31.24 -22.91
CA GLN A 738 16.01 -30.05 -22.29
C GLN A 738 15.66 -28.76 -23.05
N GLN A 739 15.54 -28.78 -24.38
CA GLN A 739 15.06 -27.62 -25.15
C GLN A 739 13.56 -27.34 -24.94
N ARG A 740 12.72 -28.35 -24.74
CA ARG A 740 11.30 -28.17 -24.38
C ARG A 740 11.15 -27.66 -22.94
N ALA A 741 11.94 -28.17 -22.00
CA ALA A 741 12.02 -27.66 -20.63
C ALA A 741 12.56 -26.22 -20.59
N PHE A 742 13.55 -25.88 -21.42
CA PHE A 742 14.12 -24.53 -21.55
C PHE A 742 13.15 -23.54 -22.22
N LYS A 743 12.38 -23.97 -23.23
CA LYS A 743 11.31 -23.16 -23.85
C LYS A 743 10.07 -23.02 -22.94
N MET A 744 9.73 -24.04 -22.15
CA MET A 744 8.69 -23.93 -21.11
C MET A 744 9.14 -23.02 -19.96
N TRP A 745 10.43 -23.07 -19.59
CA TRP A 745 11.04 -22.13 -18.64
C TRP A 745 11.05 -20.68 -19.17
N GLN A 746 11.24 -20.45 -20.48
CA GLN A 746 11.07 -19.13 -21.10
C GLN A 746 9.61 -18.65 -21.15
N ARG A 747 8.63 -19.54 -21.41
CA ARG A 747 7.21 -19.19 -21.44
C ARG A 747 6.58 -18.98 -20.05
N ARG A 748 7.13 -19.59 -18.98
CA ARG A 748 6.67 -19.44 -17.59
C ARG A 748 7.50 -18.47 -16.73
N GLY A 749 8.24 -17.53 -17.35
CA GLY A 749 8.86 -16.43 -16.61
C GLY A 749 10.33 -16.64 -16.20
N GLY A 750 11.14 -17.23 -17.07
CA GLY A 750 12.60 -17.28 -16.95
C GLY A 750 13.27 -15.91 -17.13
N ASN A 751 13.04 -14.97 -16.21
CA ASN A 751 13.94 -13.85 -15.91
C ASN A 751 13.66 -13.21 -14.54
N ALA A 752 13.48 -14.02 -13.50
CA ALA A 752 13.66 -13.56 -12.13
C ALA A 752 15.16 -13.53 -11.79
N ARG A 753 15.87 -12.46 -12.16
CA ARG A 753 17.23 -12.19 -11.65
C ARG A 753 17.29 -10.88 -10.86
N GLN A 754 17.25 -11.10 -9.53
CA GLN A 754 18.08 -10.48 -8.50
C GLN A 754 18.09 -8.95 -8.44
N GLY A 755 17.18 -8.41 -7.63
CA GLY A 755 17.40 -7.13 -6.96
C GLY A 755 18.66 -7.18 -6.09
N GLN A 756 19.65 -6.35 -6.44
CA GLN A 756 20.77 -6.04 -5.57
C GLN A 756 20.29 -5.04 -4.50
N ARG A 757 20.39 -5.49 -3.25
CA ARG A 757 20.28 -4.68 -2.03
C ARG A 757 21.37 -3.58 -2.05
N GLY A 758 20.95 -2.32 -1.99
CA GLY A 758 21.77 -1.15 -1.62
C GLY A 758 21.37 -0.64 -0.22
N PRO A 759 22.29 0.01 0.52
CA PRO A 759 22.29 0.01 1.98
C PRO A 759 21.65 1.28 2.58
N GLY A 760 20.74 1.09 3.54
CA GLY A 760 20.25 2.18 4.39
C GLY A 760 18.74 2.30 4.56
N GLY A 761 17.99 1.19 4.52
CA GLY A 761 16.58 1.19 4.93
C GLY A 761 16.45 1.35 6.44
N ARG A 762 15.88 2.47 6.90
CA ARG A 762 15.25 2.56 8.22
C ARG A 762 13.75 2.27 8.06
N TYR A 763 13.24 1.53 9.02
CA TYR A 763 12.13 0.59 8.91
C TYR A 763 10.77 1.24 8.59
N PRO A 764 9.95 0.62 7.72
CA PRO A 764 8.60 1.10 7.42
C PRO A 764 7.70 0.94 8.64
N GLY A 765 6.78 1.89 8.86
CA GLY A 765 5.60 1.62 9.70
C GLY A 765 4.82 0.46 9.08
N GLU A 766 4.75 -0.66 9.80
CA GLU A 766 4.08 -1.88 9.37
C GLU A 766 2.58 -1.62 9.15
N ARG A 767 2.15 -1.67 7.89
CA ARG A 767 0.74 -1.92 7.59
C ARG A 767 0.38 -3.29 8.16
N PRO A 768 -0.80 -3.48 8.78
CA PRO A 768 -1.31 -4.82 9.06
C PRO A 768 -1.38 -5.57 7.72
N LYS A 769 -0.64 -6.67 7.61
CA LYS A 769 -0.72 -7.54 6.43
C LYS A 769 -2.16 -8.06 6.33
N GLU A 770 -2.78 -7.93 5.16
CA GLU A 770 -4.15 -8.38 4.94
C GLU A 770 -4.21 -9.91 5.07
N ARG A 771 -5.02 -10.39 6.02
CA ARG A 771 -5.18 -11.82 6.33
C ARG A 771 -6.51 -12.28 5.75
N LEU A 772 -6.50 -13.41 5.05
CA LEU A 772 -7.68 -13.96 4.39
C LEU A 772 -8.54 -14.77 5.38
N PRO A 773 -9.87 -14.65 5.33
CA PRO A 773 -10.78 -15.52 6.08
C PRO A 773 -10.71 -16.97 5.56
N SER A 774 -10.88 -17.93 6.46
CA SER A 774 -10.83 -19.36 6.11
C SER A 774 -12.03 -19.82 5.28
N VAL A 775 -13.18 -19.18 5.48
CA VAL A 775 -14.39 -19.32 4.67
C VAL A 775 -15.04 -17.95 4.49
N GLN A 776 -15.65 -17.72 3.33
CA GLN A 776 -16.41 -16.49 3.10
C GLN A 776 -17.71 -16.56 3.88
N VAL A 777 -17.84 -15.71 4.90
CA VAL A 777 -19.06 -15.60 5.71
C VAL A 777 -20.18 -15.06 4.83
N ARG A 778 -21.25 -15.84 4.69
CA ARG A 778 -22.42 -15.44 3.91
C ARG A 778 -23.38 -14.59 4.75
N PRO A 779 -24.19 -13.71 4.12
CA PRO A 779 -25.11 -12.83 4.86
C PRO A 779 -26.21 -13.55 5.66
N ASP A 780 -26.57 -14.77 5.25
CA ASP A 780 -27.55 -15.64 5.90
C ASP A 780 -27.03 -16.28 7.20
N TRP A 781 -25.71 -16.24 7.45
CA TRP A 781 -25.12 -16.82 8.65
C TRP A 781 -25.26 -15.89 9.84
N ARG A 782 -26.00 -16.33 10.86
CA ARG A 782 -26.21 -15.56 12.08
C ARG A 782 -25.09 -15.82 13.09
N VAL A 783 -24.45 -14.76 13.57
CA VAL A 783 -23.53 -14.83 14.72
C VAL A 783 -24.35 -15.09 15.99
N ILE A 784 -24.02 -16.17 16.70
CA ILE A 784 -24.66 -16.60 17.95
C ILE A 784 -23.87 -16.06 19.15
N GLU A 785 -22.57 -16.33 19.19
CA GLU A 785 -21.69 -15.95 20.30
C GLU A 785 -20.32 -15.52 19.77
N GLU A 786 -19.74 -14.52 20.42
CA GLU A 786 -18.35 -14.09 20.19
C GLU A 786 -17.52 -14.36 21.44
N MET A 787 -16.35 -14.97 21.25
CA MET A 787 -15.40 -15.34 22.31
C MET A 787 -14.06 -14.66 22.04
N ASP A 788 -13.76 -13.61 22.79
CA ASP A 788 -12.51 -12.86 22.69
C ASP A 788 -11.35 -13.60 23.40
N PHE A 789 -10.14 -13.46 22.88
CA PHE A 789 -8.97 -14.15 23.45
C PHE A 789 -8.69 -13.79 24.93
N PRO A 790 -8.84 -12.54 25.39
CA PRO A 790 -8.70 -12.22 26.82
C PRO A 790 -9.67 -12.97 27.72
N ARG A 791 -10.92 -13.22 27.29
CA ARG A 791 -11.86 -14.10 28.00
C ARG A 791 -11.36 -15.54 28.00
N LEU A 792 -10.95 -16.08 26.85
CA LEU A 792 -10.47 -17.45 26.72
C LEU A 792 -9.22 -17.75 27.57
N LEU A 793 -8.29 -16.80 27.66
CA LEU A 793 -7.05 -16.94 28.45
C LEU A 793 -7.27 -16.96 29.97
N LYS A 794 -8.43 -16.50 30.45
CA LYS A 794 -8.79 -16.51 31.87
C LYS A 794 -9.52 -17.78 32.29
N LEU A 795 -9.97 -18.59 31.33
CA LEU A 795 -10.68 -19.84 31.61
C LEU A 795 -9.73 -20.85 32.23
N ASN A 796 -10.24 -21.64 33.15
CA ASN A 796 -9.47 -22.66 33.84
C ASN A 796 -10.38 -23.82 34.26
N LEU A 797 -10.00 -25.05 33.91
CA LEU A 797 -10.70 -26.27 34.33
C LEU A 797 -9.69 -27.26 34.91
N PRO A 798 -9.40 -27.19 36.21
CA PRO A 798 -8.49 -28.13 36.87
C PRO A 798 -9.16 -29.50 37.09
N GLY A 799 -8.34 -30.54 37.27
CA GLY A 799 -8.81 -31.87 37.69
C GLY A 799 -9.24 -32.80 36.55
N VAL A 800 -8.93 -32.45 35.30
CA VAL A 800 -9.11 -33.37 34.16
C VAL A 800 -7.93 -34.36 34.11
N GLY A 801 -8.23 -35.66 34.13
CA GLY A 801 -7.22 -36.73 34.09
C GLY A 801 -6.52 -36.92 32.73
N SER A 802 -5.64 -37.91 32.63
CA SER A 802 -4.86 -38.24 31.41
C SER A 802 -5.66 -38.89 30.27
N GLY A 803 -6.96 -39.12 30.49
CA GLY A 803 -7.84 -39.84 29.57
C GLY A 803 -7.72 -41.35 29.72
N GLU A 804 -8.85 -42.03 29.54
CA GLU A 804 -8.97 -43.50 29.58
C GLU A 804 -9.01 -44.03 28.15
N ASP A 805 -8.25 -45.08 27.85
CA ASP A 805 -8.33 -45.77 26.57
C ASP A 805 -9.64 -46.57 26.51
N ILE A 806 -10.37 -46.47 25.41
CA ILE A 806 -11.61 -47.23 25.23
C ILE A 806 -11.22 -48.64 24.79
N ASP A 807 -11.46 -49.63 25.66
CA ASP A 807 -11.05 -51.02 25.46
C ASP A 807 -11.39 -51.53 24.04
N LYS A 808 -10.45 -52.27 23.45
CA LYS A 808 -10.44 -52.82 22.08
C LYS A 808 -10.26 -51.82 20.92
N HIS A 809 -10.40 -50.52 21.15
CA HIS A 809 -10.31 -49.52 20.07
C HIS A 809 -8.90 -48.95 19.90
N GLN A 810 -7.94 -49.81 19.58
CA GLN A 810 -6.57 -49.43 19.22
C GLN A 810 -6.18 -50.05 17.89
N TYR A 811 -5.88 -49.22 16.91
CA TYR A 811 -5.75 -49.61 15.51
C TYR A 811 -4.41 -49.17 14.93
N GLY A 812 -3.88 -49.95 14.00
CA GLY A 812 -2.75 -49.58 13.17
C GLY A 812 -1.45 -50.29 13.54
N THR A 813 -0.48 -50.08 12.66
CA THR A 813 0.82 -50.74 12.69
C THR A 813 1.92 -49.67 12.71
N LEU A 814 2.73 -49.66 13.78
CA LEU A 814 3.77 -48.67 14.04
C LEU A 814 5.16 -49.23 13.79
N HIS A 815 6.03 -48.44 13.16
CA HIS A 815 7.42 -48.82 12.97
C HIS A 815 8.33 -48.29 14.08
N PHE A 816 9.44 -48.99 14.32
CA PHE A 816 10.45 -48.57 15.28
C PHE A 816 11.27 -47.38 14.75
N TYR A 817 11.49 -46.39 15.60
CA TYR A 817 12.30 -45.22 15.30
C TYR A 817 13.77 -45.59 15.11
N ASP A 818 14.38 -45.08 14.04
CA ASP A 818 15.80 -45.28 13.79
C ASP A 818 16.67 -44.34 14.65
N LYS A 819 17.19 -44.87 15.75
CA LYS A 819 18.12 -44.15 16.64
C LYS A 819 19.40 -43.67 15.95
N THR A 820 19.77 -44.21 14.77
CA THR A 820 20.93 -43.70 14.02
C THR A 820 20.70 -42.29 13.50
N ILE A 821 19.45 -41.90 13.25
CA ILE A 821 19.07 -40.55 12.80
C ILE A 821 19.37 -39.49 13.86
N ASP A 822 19.39 -39.85 15.15
CA ASP A 822 19.76 -38.92 16.22
C ASP A 822 21.25 -38.50 16.19
N ARG A 823 22.09 -39.23 15.41
CA ARG A 823 23.49 -38.87 15.16
C ARG A 823 23.66 -37.89 13.99
N VAL A 824 22.60 -37.59 13.25
CA VAL A 824 22.63 -36.62 12.15
C VAL A 824 22.98 -35.25 12.72
N SER A 825 23.99 -34.64 12.12
CA SER A 825 24.47 -33.31 12.47
C SER A 825 24.43 -32.42 11.23
N VAL A 826 24.59 -31.12 11.45
CA VAL A 826 24.65 -30.15 10.37
C VAL A 826 25.78 -30.44 9.37
N ARG A 827 26.88 -31.06 9.82
CA ARG A 827 28.04 -31.40 8.99
C ARG A 827 27.79 -32.62 8.11
N THR A 828 26.91 -33.51 8.55
CA THR A 828 26.58 -34.78 7.89
C THR A 828 25.06 -34.91 7.73
N PRO A 829 24.42 -34.01 6.96
CA PRO A 829 22.98 -34.00 6.82
C PRO A 829 22.51 -35.13 5.91
N ILE A 830 21.30 -35.63 6.15
CA ILE A 830 20.65 -36.65 5.32
C ILE A 830 19.65 -35.97 4.39
N THR A 831 19.59 -36.40 3.12
CA THR A 831 18.58 -35.86 2.18
C THR A 831 17.20 -36.38 2.52
N LEU A 832 16.20 -35.50 2.54
CA LEU A 832 14.80 -35.89 2.73
C LEU A 832 14.31 -36.56 1.45
N GLN A 833 13.86 -37.81 1.56
CA GLN A 833 13.35 -38.61 0.45
C GLN A 833 11.83 -38.57 0.41
N ARG A 834 11.26 -38.68 -0.80
CA ARG A 834 9.83 -38.86 -0.97
C ARG A 834 9.46 -40.29 -0.58
N CYS A 835 8.79 -40.43 0.55
CA CYS A 835 8.25 -41.70 1.02
C CYS A 835 6.84 -41.84 0.45
N GLY A 836 6.59 -42.87 -0.37
CA GLY A 836 5.24 -43.19 -0.87
C GLY A 836 4.28 -43.63 0.25
N GLY A 837 3.03 -43.90 -0.12
CA GLY A 837 1.95 -44.40 0.75
C GLY A 837 0.84 -43.38 1.02
N ASN A 838 -0.33 -43.86 1.42
CA ASN A 838 -1.53 -43.05 1.61
C ASN A 838 -1.55 -42.41 3.00
N PHE A 839 -1.97 -41.15 3.11
CA PHE A 839 -2.27 -40.50 4.38
C PHE A 839 -3.78 -40.35 4.49
N TYR A 840 -4.39 -41.02 5.46
CA TYR A 840 -5.83 -40.96 5.67
C TYR A 840 -6.19 -39.70 6.45
N ASN A 841 -7.00 -38.83 5.84
CA ASN A 841 -7.45 -37.58 6.45
C ASN A 841 -8.94 -37.62 6.83
N VAL A 842 -9.38 -38.74 7.42
CA VAL A 842 -10.79 -39.00 7.74
C VAL A 842 -11.30 -38.01 8.79
N THR A 843 -12.47 -37.43 8.51
CA THR A 843 -13.19 -36.49 9.39
C THR A 843 -13.78 -37.20 10.61
N THR A 844 -14.39 -36.46 11.54
CA THR A 844 -15.00 -37.05 12.74
C THR A 844 -16.27 -37.84 12.38
N THR A 845 -17.07 -37.33 11.45
CA THR A 845 -18.35 -37.95 11.07
C THR A 845 -18.20 -39.12 10.09
N GLU A 846 -17.13 -39.15 9.29
CA GLU A 846 -16.81 -40.27 8.39
C GLU A 846 -16.09 -41.43 9.11
N ASP A 847 -15.75 -41.27 10.40
CA ASP A 847 -15.03 -42.30 11.13
C ASP A 847 -16.00 -43.38 11.67
N PRO A 848 -15.97 -44.61 11.12
CA PRO A 848 -16.90 -45.68 11.52
C PRO A 848 -16.73 -46.09 12.98
N VAL A 849 -15.55 -45.91 13.56
CA VAL A 849 -15.33 -46.24 14.99
C VAL A 849 -15.99 -45.18 15.87
N ILE A 850 -15.89 -43.90 15.49
CA ILE A 850 -16.59 -42.83 16.22
C ILE A 850 -18.10 -43.02 16.11
N GLU A 851 -18.59 -43.43 14.94
CA GLU A 851 -19.99 -43.75 14.73
C GLU A 851 -20.45 -44.90 15.63
N GLU A 852 -19.69 -46.01 15.68
CA GLU A 852 -19.96 -47.15 16.56
C GLU A 852 -20.00 -46.73 18.04
N LEU A 853 -18.99 -45.99 18.50
CA LEU A 853 -18.92 -45.50 19.88
C LEU A 853 -20.08 -44.55 20.22
N ALA A 854 -20.49 -43.72 19.26
CA ALA A 854 -21.65 -42.87 19.39
C ALA A 854 -22.93 -43.72 19.50
N GLN A 855 -23.12 -44.77 18.69
CA GLN A 855 -24.28 -45.66 18.77
C GLN A 855 -24.34 -46.43 20.08
N GLN A 856 -23.18 -46.87 20.61
CA GLN A 856 -23.06 -47.53 21.91
C GLN A 856 -23.30 -46.59 23.11
N GLY A 857 -23.40 -45.28 22.88
CA GLY A 857 -23.61 -44.28 23.93
C GLY A 857 -22.37 -44.01 24.78
N ILE A 858 -21.19 -44.33 24.26
CA ILE A 858 -19.91 -44.09 24.94
C ILE A 858 -19.47 -42.67 24.57
N GLY A 859 -19.77 -41.71 25.44
CA GLY A 859 -19.48 -40.30 25.21
C GLY A 859 -20.62 -39.49 24.59
N ASN A 860 -20.49 -38.16 24.67
CA ASN A 860 -21.44 -37.22 24.07
C ASN A 860 -20.78 -36.09 23.27
N VAL A 861 -19.46 -35.97 23.28
CA VAL A 861 -18.71 -35.06 22.41
C VAL A 861 -17.67 -35.86 21.67
N PHE A 862 -17.67 -35.79 20.33
CA PHE A 862 -16.78 -36.56 19.47
C PHE A 862 -15.91 -35.63 18.64
N ALA A 863 -14.61 -35.91 18.55
CA ALA A 863 -13.65 -35.11 17.79
C ALA A 863 -12.38 -35.91 17.43
N THR A 864 -11.55 -35.34 16.56
CA THR A 864 -10.16 -35.78 16.34
C THR A 864 -9.18 -34.89 17.10
N ASP A 865 -7.96 -35.39 17.34
CA ASP A 865 -6.95 -34.70 18.14
C ASP A 865 -6.56 -33.32 17.59
N ILE A 866 -6.53 -33.14 16.26
CA ILE A 866 -6.19 -31.89 15.60
C ILE A 866 -7.28 -30.81 15.81
N ILE A 867 -8.54 -31.23 15.86
CA ILE A 867 -9.69 -30.36 16.13
C ILE A 867 -9.63 -29.90 17.59
N LEU A 868 -9.46 -30.83 18.54
CA LEU A 868 -9.33 -30.48 19.95
C LEU A 868 -8.09 -29.62 20.21
N ALA A 869 -6.94 -29.95 19.62
CA ALA A 869 -5.72 -29.16 19.73
C ALA A 869 -5.91 -27.75 19.18
N THR A 870 -6.66 -27.58 18.08
CA THR A 870 -6.96 -26.26 17.52
C THR A 870 -7.84 -25.43 18.47
N LEU A 871 -8.86 -26.03 19.08
CA LEU A 871 -9.73 -25.35 20.06
C LEU A 871 -8.98 -24.99 21.34
N MET A 872 -8.25 -25.93 21.95
CA MET A 872 -7.51 -25.73 23.19
C MET A 872 -6.40 -24.68 23.05
N THR A 873 -5.88 -24.47 21.84
CA THR A 873 -4.80 -23.52 21.56
C THR A 873 -5.25 -22.30 20.76
N ALA A 874 -6.56 -22.09 20.62
CA ALA A 874 -7.16 -20.99 19.86
C ALA A 874 -6.56 -19.59 20.14
N PRO A 875 -6.26 -19.20 21.40
CA PRO A 875 -5.69 -17.87 21.70
C PRO A 875 -4.30 -17.60 21.11
N ARG A 876 -3.60 -18.64 20.63
CA ARG A 876 -2.29 -18.50 19.97
C ARG A 876 -2.39 -18.34 18.45
N SER A 877 -3.58 -18.54 17.88
CA SER A 877 -3.79 -18.48 16.43
C SER A 877 -3.86 -17.04 15.93
N VAL A 878 -3.22 -16.79 14.78
CA VAL A 878 -3.19 -15.51 14.08
C VAL A 878 -3.89 -15.62 12.74
N TYR A 879 -3.77 -16.75 12.05
CA TYR A 879 -4.52 -17.04 10.82
C TYR A 879 -5.90 -17.60 11.10
N SER A 880 -6.83 -17.38 10.16
CA SER A 880 -8.22 -17.84 10.28
C SER A 880 -8.30 -19.35 10.09
N TRP A 881 -9.15 -20.00 10.89
CA TRP A 881 -9.50 -21.42 10.81
C TRP A 881 -10.98 -21.59 11.14
N ASP A 882 -11.55 -22.71 10.70
CA ASP A 882 -12.96 -23.01 10.90
C ASP A 882 -13.19 -24.49 11.25
N ILE A 883 -14.12 -24.74 12.18
CA ILE A 883 -14.53 -26.06 12.68
C ILE A 883 -16.06 -26.10 12.64
N VAL A 884 -16.59 -27.16 12.04
CA VAL A 884 -18.04 -27.42 11.98
C VAL A 884 -18.44 -28.13 13.26
N ALA A 885 -19.49 -27.67 13.92
CA ALA A 885 -20.05 -28.31 15.10
C ALA A 885 -21.46 -28.80 14.75
N HIS A 886 -21.65 -30.12 14.72
CA HIS A 886 -22.93 -30.74 14.41
C HIS A 886 -23.56 -31.31 15.68
N ARG A 887 -24.70 -30.74 16.08
CA ARG A 887 -25.44 -31.18 17.26
C ARG A 887 -26.62 -32.06 16.82
N VAL A 888 -26.58 -33.34 17.23
CA VAL A 888 -27.64 -34.33 16.98
C VAL A 888 -28.10 -34.88 18.32
N GLY A 889 -29.35 -34.59 18.72
CA GLY A 889 -29.85 -34.94 20.05
C GLY A 889 -29.01 -34.34 21.18
N ASP A 890 -28.48 -35.20 22.05
CA ASP A 890 -27.56 -34.85 23.14
C ASP A 890 -26.08 -35.09 22.82
N LYS A 891 -25.76 -35.41 21.55
CA LYS A 891 -24.40 -35.63 21.05
C LYS A 891 -23.92 -34.43 20.23
N LEU A 892 -22.63 -34.12 20.34
CA LEU A 892 -21.95 -33.06 19.60
C LEU A 892 -20.77 -33.66 18.84
N PHE A 893 -20.80 -33.53 17.52
CA PHE A 893 -19.71 -33.91 16.65
C PHE A 893 -18.96 -32.65 16.24
N LEU A 894 -17.70 -32.54 16.63
CA LEU A 894 -16.81 -31.46 16.20
C LEU A 894 -16.03 -31.98 15.00
N ASP A 895 -16.28 -31.36 13.85
CA ASP A 895 -15.78 -31.82 12.59
C ASP A 895 -15.06 -30.73 11.79
N LYS A 896 -14.28 -31.15 10.80
CA LYS A 896 -13.57 -30.28 9.88
C LYS A 896 -14.21 -30.37 8.50
N ARG A 897 -14.21 -29.27 7.75
CA ARG A 897 -14.78 -29.26 6.39
C ARG A 897 -13.98 -30.15 5.44
N ASP A 898 -14.67 -30.89 4.59
CA ASP A 898 -14.03 -31.42 3.39
C ASP A 898 -13.84 -30.28 2.37
N THR A 899 -12.63 -30.16 1.87
CA THR A 899 -12.24 -29.11 0.90
C THR A 899 -11.68 -29.70 -0.40
N GLY A 900 -11.77 -31.02 -0.59
CA GLY A 900 -11.35 -31.72 -1.82
C GLY A 900 -9.86 -31.55 -2.16
N GLY A 901 -9.03 -31.13 -1.19
CA GLY A 901 -7.61 -30.81 -1.39
C GLY A 901 -6.82 -30.77 -0.08
N ILE A 902 -5.49 -30.59 -0.20
CA ILE A 902 -4.51 -30.69 0.88
C ILE A 902 -4.65 -29.59 1.97
N SER A 903 -5.52 -28.60 1.78
CA SER A 903 -5.51 -27.36 2.57
C SER A 903 -6.84 -27.07 3.30
N ASN A 904 -7.27 -27.98 4.17
CA ASN A 904 -8.16 -27.55 5.25
C ASN A 904 -7.34 -26.62 6.19
N PRO A 905 -7.82 -25.41 6.53
CA PRO A 905 -7.14 -24.49 7.45
C PRO A 905 -6.78 -25.08 8.83
N VAL A 906 -7.52 -26.10 9.30
CA VAL A 906 -7.25 -26.82 10.55
C VAL A 906 -6.05 -27.76 10.43
N ASP A 907 -5.91 -28.42 9.28
CA ASP A 907 -4.83 -29.37 8.96
C ASP A 907 -3.55 -28.67 8.43
N ALA A 908 -3.67 -27.41 8.02
CA ALA A 908 -2.57 -26.64 7.45
C ALA A 908 -1.45 -26.38 8.49
N LEU A 909 -0.23 -26.82 8.17
CA LEU A 909 0.96 -26.54 8.99
C LEU A 909 1.50 -25.14 8.68
N THR A 910 0.98 -24.14 9.39
CA THR A 910 1.39 -22.73 9.21
C THR A 910 2.88 -22.51 9.47
N VAL A 911 3.49 -21.56 8.76
CA VAL A 911 4.93 -21.29 8.82
C VAL A 911 5.16 -19.82 9.15
N SER A 912 5.91 -19.56 10.23
CA SER A 912 6.22 -18.21 10.71
C SER A 912 4.98 -17.35 10.99
N GLU A 913 3.87 -17.98 11.39
CA GLU A 913 2.57 -17.34 11.64
C GLU A 913 2.63 -16.27 12.76
N THR A 914 3.38 -16.55 13.82
CA THR A 914 3.47 -15.68 15.01
C THR A 914 4.75 -14.86 15.03
N SER A 915 5.47 -14.78 13.90
CA SER A 915 6.64 -13.92 13.78
C SER A 915 6.23 -12.43 13.79
N GLY A 916 7.19 -11.54 14.05
CA GLY A 916 6.92 -10.09 13.94
C GLY A 916 6.54 -9.66 12.51
N ASP A 917 7.01 -10.41 11.51
CA ASP A 917 6.78 -10.13 10.10
C ASP A 917 6.30 -11.42 9.38
N PRO A 918 5.03 -11.82 9.53
CA PRO A 918 4.54 -13.11 9.05
C PRO A 918 4.49 -13.16 7.50
N PRO A 919 4.71 -14.32 6.85
CA PRO A 919 4.65 -14.42 5.40
C PRO A 919 3.29 -13.95 4.84
N SER A 920 3.32 -13.29 3.67
CA SER A 920 2.12 -12.79 2.99
C SER A 920 1.36 -13.90 2.29
N PHE A 921 0.03 -13.84 2.28
CA PHE A 921 -0.81 -14.68 1.41
C PHE A 921 -0.81 -14.21 -0.04
N GLU A 922 -0.52 -12.93 -0.26
CA GLU A 922 -0.43 -12.31 -1.58
C GLU A 922 1.01 -12.15 -2.04
N GLY A 923 1.31 -12.58 -3.26
CA GLY A 923 2.62 -12.41 -3.88
C GLY A 923 3.01 -13.59 -4.79
N ALA A 924 3.65 -13.27 -5.92
CA ALA A 924 4.23 -14.28 -6.79
C ALA A 924 5.57 -14.79 -6.23
N GLY A 925 5.66 -16.07 -5.84
CA GLY A 925 6.91 -16.71 -5.41
C GLY A 925 6.70 -17.84 -4.40
N ILE A 926 7.72 -18.69 -4.23
CA ILE A 926 7.71 -19.91 -3.40
C ILE A 926 7.63 -19.67 -1.88
N ASN A 927 7.55 -18.41 -1.44
CA ASN A 927 7.57 -18.01 -0.03
C ASN A 927 6.25 -17.32 0.39
N ASN A 928 5.16 -17.54 -0.36
CA ASN A 928 3.84 -17.16 0.11
C ASN A 928 3.36 -18.14 1.20
N ALA A 929 2.46 -17.70 2.08
CA ALA A 929 2.02 -18.48 3.23
C ALA A 929 1.36 -19.82 2.85
N LYS A 930 0.64 -19.89 1.72
CA LYS A 930 -0.07 -21.09 1.26
C LYS A 930 0.89 -22.16 0.74
N ASP A 931 1.85 -21.77 -0.08
CA ASP A 931 2.88 -22.66 -0.63
C ASP A 931 3.83 -23.14 0.48
N LEU A 932 4.19 -22.26 1.42
CA LEU A 932 5.00 -22.64 2.58
C LEU A 932 4.28 -23.64 3.48
N ALA A 933 2.96 -23.48 3.70
CA ALA A 933 2.18 -24.45 4.47
C ALA A 933 2.08 -25.82 3.75
N THR A 934 1.91 -25.80 2.43
CA THR A 934 1.88 -27.02 1.60
C THR A 934 3.24 -27.73 1.62
N GLU A 935 4.33 -26.99 1.49
CA GLU A 935 5.69 -27.50 1.61
C GLU A 935 5.97 -28.05 3.01
N ALA A 936 5.54 -27.36 4.07
CA ALA A 936 5.71 -27.82 5.45
C ALA A 936 4.96 -29.13 5.72
N LEU A 937 3.75 -29.29 5.17
CA LEU A 937 2.98 -30.53 5.26
C LEU A 937 3.69 -31.67 4.52
N PHE A 938 4.15 -31.42 3.30
CA PHE A 938 4.95 -32.39 2.55
C PHE A 938 6.22 -32.80 3.32
N ILE A 939 6.96 -31.85 3.90
CA ILE A 939 8.15 -32.15 4.71
C ILE A 939 7.78 -33.02 5.90
N ASN A 940 6.72 -32.66 6.63
CA ASN A 940 6.30 -33.35 7.85
C ASN A 940 5.81 -34.78 7.60
N GLN A 941 5.09 -35.00 6.50
CA GLN A 941 4.65 -36.32 6.06
C GLN A 941 5.83 -37.22 5.65
N ASN A 942 6.79 -36.70 4.91
CA ASN A 942 7.95 -37.48 4.48
C ASN A 942 8.92 -37.75 5.64
N PHE A 943 9.16 -36.74 6.49
CA PHE A 943 10.06 -36.86 7.64
C PHE A 943 9.56 -37.94 8.60
N ARG A 944 8.27 -37.94 8.96
CA ARG A 944 7.72 -38.93 9.91
C ARG A 944 7.89 -40.37 9.43
N ARG A 945 7.89 -40.60 8.12
CA ARG A 945 8.08 -41.93 7.53
C ARG A 945 9.55 -42.31 7.37
N GLN A 946 10.39 -41.35 6.97
CA GLN A 946 11.81 -41.62 6.68
C GLN A 946 12.62 -41.97 7.93
N VAL A 947 12.25 -41.44 9.10
CA VAL A 947 13.00 -41.69 10.35
C VAL A 947 12.64 -43.01 11.04
N LEU A 948 11.78 -43.82 10.43
CA LEU A 948 11.35 -45.10 10.94
C LEU A 948 12.02 -46.24 10.18
N LYS A 949 12.37 -47.31 10.90
CA LYS A 949 12.94 -48.52 10.31
C LYS A 949 11.83 -49.37 9.68
N ARG A 950 11.91 -49.53 8.35
CA ARG A 950 10.99 -50.39 7.59
C ARG A 950 11.48 -51.83 7.42
N ASN A 951 12.77 -52.07 7.68
CA ASN A 951 13.39 -53.39 7.55
C ASN A 951 13.23 -54.25 8.82
N GLU A 952 12.67 -53.69 9.90
CA GLU A 952 12.39 -54.41 11.15
C GLU A 952 10.88 -54.70 11.26
N HIS A 953 10.52 -55.77 11.97
CA HIS A 953 9.12 -56.11 12.21
C HIS A 953 8.39 -54.96 12.91
N PRO A 954 7.24 -54.50 12.38
CA PRO A 954 6.51 -53.40 13.00
C PRO A 954 5.80 -53.86 14.27
N TYR A 955 5.56 -52.90 15.16
CA TYR A 955 4.71 -53.06 16.34
C TYR A 955 3.25 -52.93 15.93
N VAL A 956 2.49 -54.01 16.12
CA VAL A 956 1.05 -54.05 15.79
C VAL A 956 0.26 -53.72 17.06
N MET A 957 -0.67 -52.78 16.96
CA MET A 957 -1.61 -52.50 18.06
C MET A 957 -2.64 -53.63 18.21
N ALA A 958 -3.63 -53.48 19.10
CA ALA A 958 -4.66 -54.49 19.31
C ALA A 958 -5.32 -54.94 17.99
N HIS A 959 -5.56 -53.99 17.07
CA HIS A 959 -6.06 -54.24 15.74
C HIS A 959 -5.06 -53.71 14.69
N PRO A 960 -4.71 -54.50 13.66
CA PRO A 960 -3.62 -54.15 12.75
C PRO A 960 -3.94 -53.00 11.79
N ARG A 961 -5.23 -52.83 11.44
CA ARG A 961 -5.74 -51.83 10.50
C ARG A 961 -6.96 -51.13 11.06
N ALA A 962 -7.11 -49.84 10.82
CA ALA A 962 -8.34 -49.12 11.15
C ALA A 962 -9.45 -49.47 10.12
N PRO A 963 -10.75 -49.40 10.48
CA PRO A 963 -11.82 -49.81 9.57
C PRO A 963 -11.96 -48.95 8.30
N PHE A 964 -11.41 -47.74 8.30
CA PHE A 964 -11.38 -46.83 7.16
C PHE A 964 -10.13 -47.00 6.26
N GLU A 965 -9.22 -47.93 6.59
CA GLU A 965 -8.03 -48.19 5.77
C GLU A 965 -8.34 -49.23 4.68
N GLU A 966 -7.91 -48.95 3.44
CA GLU A 966 -8.07 -49.89 2.31
C GLU A 966 -7.21 -51.15 2.48
N GLU A 967 -7.64 -52.27 1.89
CA GLU A 967 -6.89 -53.54 1.94
C GLU A 967 -5.53 -53.39 1.25
N GLY A 968 -4.44 -53.49 2.03
CA GLY A 968 -3.06 -53.32 1.55
C GLY A 968 -2.48 -51.91 1.70
N GLY A 969 -3.25 -50.94 2.21
CA GLY A 969 -2.78 -49.58 2.45
C GLY A 969 -2.10 -49.41 3.80
N GLU A 970 -0.77 -49.29 3.84
CA GLU A 970 -0.04 -48.93 5.07
C GLU A 970 -0.17 -47.42 5.38
N SER A 971 -0.98 -47.05 6.38
CA SER A 971 -1.09 -45.67 6.87
C SER A 971 0.23 -45.17 7.48
N GLY A 972 0.91 -46.06 8.22
CA GLY A 972 2.12 -45.74 8.97
C GLY A 972 1.89 -44.88 10.22
N CYS A 973 0.65 -44.87 10.72
CA CYS A 973 0.21 -44.23 11.95
C CYS A 973 -0.63 -45.22 12.77
N GLY A 974 -0.71 -45.00 14.08
CA GLY A 974 -1.54 -45.77 15.00
C GLY A 974 -2.62 -44.89 15.62
N TYR A 975 -3.85 -45.37 15.66
CA TYR A 975 -5.02 -44.65 16.15
C TYR A 975 -5.50 -45.23 17.47
N ARG A 976 -5.74 -44.35 18.46
CA ARG A 976 -6.33 -44.70 19.76
C ARG A 976 -7.54 -43.85 20.05
N TYR A 977 -8.61 -44.47 20.52
CA TYR A 977 -9.82 -43.79 20.95
C TYR A 977 -9.80 -43.66 22.47
N ARG A 978 -9.85 -42.43 22.96
CA ARG A 978 -9.67 -42.11 24.37
C ARG A 978 -10.81 -41.24 24.86
N LYS A 979 -11.19 -41.41 26.13
CA LYS A 979 -12.31 -40.71 26.78
C LYS A 979 -11.84 -39.82 27.93
N TRP A 980 -12.41 -38.61 28.03
CA TRP A 980 -12.23 -37.68 29.15
C TRP A 980 -13.56 -37.19 29.69
N THR A 981 -13.66 -37.05 31.01
CA THR A 981 -14.84 -36.48 31.67
C THR A 981 -14.57 -35.04 32.10
N LEU A 982 -15.31 -34.08 31.54
CA LEU A 982 -15.15 -32.64 31.77
C LEU A 982 -16.14 -32.07 32.79
N GLY A 983 -16.62 -32.90 33.71
CA GLY A 983 -17.65 -32.54 34.71
C GLY A 983 -19.07 -32.75 34.19
N LYS A 984 -20.05 -32.04 34.77
CA LYS A 984 -21.48 -32.14 34.42
C LYS A 984 -21.96 -30.89 33.68
N ASN A 985 -22.98 -31.04 32.83
CA ASN A 985 -23.67 -29.94 32.17
C ASN A 985 -24.72 -29.28 33.10
N ALA A 986 -25.35 -28.20 32.66
CA ALA A 986 -26.39 -27.50 33.42
C ALA A 986 -27.59 -28.40 33.78
N ASN A 987 -27.82 -29.48 33.03
CA ASN A 987 -28.89 -30.44 33.23
C ASN A 987 -28.44 -31.66 34.07
N GLY A 988 -27.24 -31.62 34.67
CA GLY A 988 -26.70 -32.68 35.52
C GLY A 988 -26.12 -33.91 34.80
N LYS A 989 -26.17 -33.99 33.46
CA LYS A 989 -25.54 -35.07 32.68
C LYS A 989 -24.02 -34.85 32.57
N PRO A 990 -23.20 -35.92 32.62
CA PRO A 990 -21.75 -35.80 32.42
C PRO A 990 -21.42 -35.34 30.99
N ILE A 991 -20.36 -34.54 30.85
CA ILE A 991 -19.75 -34.22 29.55
C ILE A 991 -18.55 -35.14 29.36
N GLU A 992 -18.69 -36.09 28.45
CA GLU A 992 -17.69 -37.10 28.11
C GLU A 992 -17.20 -36.86 26.69
N VAL A 993 -15.95 -36.45 26.56
CA VAL A 993 -15.28 -36.20 25.28
C VAL A 993 -14.57 -37.46 24.84
N VAL A 994 -14.90 -37.96 23.65
CA VAL A 994 -14.21 -39.04 22.97
C VAL A 994 -13.37 -38.44 21.84
N CYS A 995 -12.07 -38.73 21.86
CA CYS A 995 -11.13 -38.24 20.85
C CYS A 995 -10.41 -39.39 20.17
N ARG A 996 -10.34 -39.35 18.83
CA ARG A 996 -9.35 -40.13 18.07
C ARG A 996 -7.99 -39.45 18.18
N THR A 997 -6.99 -40.18 18.64
CA THR A 997 -5.62 -39.70 18.86
C THR A 997 -4.62 -40.51 18.05
N GLU A 998 -3.53 -39.87 17.62
CA GLU A 998 -2.56 -40.48 16.70
C GLU A 998 -1.17 -40.67 17.33
N HIS A 999 -0.53 -41.80 17.01
CA HIS A 999 0.89 -42.04 17.22
C HIS A 999 1.59 -42.25 15.88
N ASP A 1000 2.79 -41.68 15.75
CA ASP A 1000 3.57 -41.72 14.50
C ASP A 1000 4.59 -42.87 14.49
N GLY A 1001 4.99 -43.40 15.64
CA GLY A 1001 5.96 -44.51 15.73
C GLY A 1001 6.22 -44.98 17.15
N VAL A 1002 7.10 -45.98 17.30
CA VAL A 1002 7.52 -46.52 18.60
C VAL A 1002 9.03 -46.55 18.77
N MET A 1003 9.51 -46.63 20.00
CA MET A 1003 10.93 -46.81 20.31
C MET A 1003 11.10 -47.74 21.51
N ALA A 1004 12.11 -48.60 21.47
CA ALA A 1004 12.50 -49.38 22.65
C ALA A 1004 13.08 -48.47 23.73
N GLY A 1005 12.42 -48.45 24.89
CA GLY A 1005 12.84 -47.75 26.10
C GLY A 1005 14.07 -48.39 26.75
N PRO A 1006 14.66 -47.74 27.77
CA PRO A 1006 15.84 -48.27 28.46
C PRO A 1006 15.61 -49.62 29.15
N SER A 1007 14.37 -49.89 29.57
CA SER A 1007 13.91 -51.14 30.21
C SER A 1007 13.45 -52.22 29.24
N GLY A 1008 13.43 -51.95 27.93
CA GLY A 1008 12.87 -52.85 26.91
C GLY A 1008 11.38 -52.61 26.60
N ASP A 1009 10.70 -51.76 27.39
CA ASP A 1009 9.30 -51.40 27.13
C ASP A 1009 9.15 -50.55 25.87
N VAL A 1010 8.00 -50.66 25.21
CA VAL A 1010 7.69 -49.89 24.00
C VAL A 1010 7.22 -48.49 24.39
N GLN A 1011 7.95 -47.47 23.93
CA GLN A 1011 7.60 -46.05 24.10
C GLN A 1011 6.91 -45.51 22.85
N TYR A 1012 5.77 -44.86 23.03
CA TYR A 1012 5.01 -44.24 21.95
C TYR A 1012 5.55 -42.86 21.59
N LEU A 1013 5.68 -42.59 20.30
CA LEU A 1013 6.25 -41.36 19.77
C LEU A 1013 5.23 -40.58 18.94
N THR A 1014 5.17 -39.28 19.22
CA THR A 1014 4.67 -38.29 18.26
C THR A 1014 5.87 -37.71 17.50
N ILE A 1015 5.86 -37.73 16.17
CA ILE A 1015 6.97 -37.30 15.32
C ILE A 1015 6.52 -36.16 14.44
N LYS A 1016 7.14 -34.98 14.62
CA LYS A 1016 6.86 -33.77 13.83
C LYS A 1016 8.15 -33.16 13.31
N SER A 1017 8.07 -32.33 12.27
CA SER A 1017 9.24 -31.66 11.70
C SER A 1017 9.09 -30.14 11.66
N PHE A 1018 10.12 -29.43 12.11
CA PHE A 1018 10.32 -28.03 11.79
C PHE A 1018 10.84 -27.87 10.36
N ASN A 1019 10.47 -26.76 9.73
CA ASN A 1019 10.90 -26.42 8.38
C ASN A 1019 11.60 -25.04 8.35
N GLU A 1020 12.88 -25.02 8.00
CA GLU A 1020 13.63 -23.79 7.70
C GLU A 1020 13.56 -23.50 6.20
N TRP A 1021 12.96 -22.35 5.85
CA TRP A 1021 12.84 -21.89 4.47
C TRP A 1021 13.91 -20.84 4.13
N ASP A 1022 13.79 -19.62 4.65
CA ASP A 1022 14.77 -18.54 4.50
C ASP A 1022 14.95 -17.80 5.83
N SER A 1023 16.03 -18.12 6.55
CA SER A 1023 16.35 -17.54 7.86
C SER A 1023 16.58 -16.02 7.80
N SER A 1024 16.94 -15.47 6.63
CA SER A 1024 17.15 -14.03 6.47
C SER A 1024 15.85 -13.23 6.40
N GLN A 1025 14.74 -13.87 6.03
CA GLN A 1025 13.42 -13.24 5.90
C GLN A 1025 12.50 -13.60 7.07
N SER A 1026 12.61 -14.80 7.62
CA SER A 1026 11.75 -15.27 8.72
C SER A 1026 12.04 -14.62 10.08
N GLY A 1027 13.03 -13.71 10.16
CA GLY A 1027 13.58 -13.22 11.43
C GLY A 1027 14.26 -14.32 12.26
N GLY A 1028 14.64 -15.42 11.59
CA GLY A 1028 15.20 -16.63 12.21
C GLY A 1028 16.72 -16.65 12.30
N VAL A 1029 17.26 -17.68 12.94
CA VAL A 1029 18.70 -17.99 12.94
C VAL A 1029 18.99 -19.06 11.90
N ASP A 1030 20.14 -18.98 11.22
CA ASP A 1030 20.57 -20.04 10.28
C ASP A 1030 20.91 -21.33 11.04
N TRP A 1031 20.13 -22.38 10.80
CA TRP A 1031 20.29 -23.66 11.49
C TRP A 1031 21.61 -24.33 11.14
N ARG A 1032 22.15 -24.13 9.92
CA ARG A 1032 23.44 -24.69 9.53
C ARG A 1032 24.63 -24.09 10.28
N VAL A 1033 24.43 -22.98 10.97
CA VAL A 1033 25.46 -22.34 11.79
C VAL A 1033 25.21 -22.59 13.27
N LYS A 1034 23.93 -22.64 13.67
CA LYS A 1034 23.54 -22.55 15.07
C LYS A 1034 23.03 -23.84 15.70
N LEU A 1035 22.58 -24.81 14.91
CA LEU A 1035 21.94 -25.99 15.48
C LEU A 1035 22.90 -26.78 16.37
N ASP A 1036 24.10 -27.15 15.92
CA ASP A 1036 25.00 -27.97 16.74
C ASP A 1036 25.49 -27.27 18.03
N GLY A 1037 25.76 -25.96 17.98
CA GLY A 1037 26.33 -25.22 19.11
C GLY A 1037 25.31 -24.51 20.00
N GLN A 1038 24.11 -24.21 19.49
CA GLN A 1038 23.10 -23.37 20.14
C GLN A 1038 21.67 -23.88 19.88
N LYS A 1039 21.43 -25.20 20.03
CA LYS A 1039 20.09 -25.84 19.85
C LYS A 1039 18.96 -25.09 20.55
N GLY A 1040 19.18 -24.66 21.81
CA GLY A 1040 18.18 -23.92 22.56
C GLY A 1040 17.79 -22.56 21.96
N ALA A 1041 18.73 -21.87 21.29
CA ALA A 1041 18.44 -20.60 20.62
C ALA A 1041 17.62 -20.80 19.34
N VAL A 1042 17.90 -21.89 18.60
CA VAL A 1042 17.10 -22.30 17.44
C VAL A 1042 15.68 -22.61 17.90
N LEU A 1043 15.52 -23.46 18.91
CA LEU A 1043 14.21 -23.83 19.44
C LEU A 1043 13.44 -22.62 19.98
N ALA A 1044 14.09 -21.69 20.70
CA ALA A 1044 13.43 -20.48 21.20
C ALA A 1044 12.93 -19.57 20.05
N THR A 1045 13.68 -19.52 18.95
CA THR A 1045 13.29 -18.78 17.74
C THR A 1045 12.06 -19.41 17.09
N GLU A 1046 12.03 -20.73 17.00
CA GLU A 1046 10.89 -21.48 16.48
C GLU A 1046 9.66 -21.37 17.40
N ILE A 1047 9.83 -21.40 18.73
CA ILE A 1047 8.74 -21.17 19.70
C ILE A 1047 8.10 -19.80 19.50
N LYS A 1048 8.90 -18.78 19.19
CA LYS A 1048 8.40 -17.43 18.91
C LYS A 1048 7.67 -17.36 17.56
N ASN A 1049 8.27 -17.89 16.50
CA ASN A 1049 7.76 -17.73 15.13
C ASN A 1049 6.60 -18.68 14.78
N ASN A 1050 6.55 -19.85 15.42
CA ASN A 1050 5.61 -20.93 15.14
C ASN A 1050 4.81 -21.34 16.39
N SER A 1051 4.43 -20.38 17.24
CA SER A 1051 3.85 -20.65 18.57
C SER A 1051 2.55 -21.46 18.51
N CYS A 1052 1.64 -21.14 17.57
CA CYS A 1052 0.39 -21.87 17.41
C CYS A 1052 0.63 -23.33 16.96
N LYS A 1053 1.42 -23.53 15.90
CA LYS A 1053 1.77 -24.86 15.39
C LYS A 1053 2.40 -25.76 16.47
N LEU A 1054 3.35 -25.22 17.23
CA LEU A 1054 4.00 -25.95 18.32
C LEU A 1054 3.06 -26.31 19.46
N ALA A 1055 2.18 -25.39 19.84
CA ALA A 1055 1.17 -25.65 20.86
C ALA A 1055 0.23 -26.77 20.41
N LYS A 1056 -0.27 -26.74 19.15
CA LYS A 1056 -1.12 -27.80 18.60
C LYS A 1056 -0.45 -29.17 18.66
N TRP A 1057 0.80 -29.29 18.19
CA TRP A 1057 1.54 -30.56 18.24
C TRP A 1057 1.77 -31.06 19.66
N THR A 1058 2.02 -30.15 20.61
CA THR A 1058 2.22 -30.52 22.01
C THR A 1058 0.91 -31.03 22.62
N VAL A 1059 -0.21 -30.38 22.32
CA VAL A 1059 -1.54 -30.85 22.76
C VAL A 1059 -1.88 -32.20 22.12
N GLN A 1060 -1.65 -32.41 20.82
CA GLN A 1060 -1.86 -33.72 20.19
C GLN A 1060 -1.04 -34.82 20.90
N ALA A 1061 0.24 -34.57 21.19
CA ALA A 1061 1.08 -35.53 21.91
C ALA A 1061 0.60 -35.80 23.35
N LEU A 1062 0.06 -34.80 24.04
CA LEU A 1062 -0.53 -34.94 25.38
C LEU A 1062 -1.86 -35.69 25.35
N LEU A 1063 -2.73 -35.38 24.39
CA LEU A 1063 -4.02 -36.08 24.19
C LEU A 1063 -3.79 -37.54 23.81
N ALA A 1064 -2.80 -37.83 22.97
CA ALA A 1064 -2.40 -39.20 22.63
C ALA A 1064 -1.66 -39.93 23.77
N ASN A 1065 -1.28 -39.22 24.84
CA ASN A 1065 -0.42 -39.73 25.92
C ASN A 1065 0.88 -40.37 25.37
N SER A 1066 1.56 -39.65 24.48
CA SER A 1066 2.87 -40.07 23.96
C SER A 1066 3.96 -39.92 25.01
N ASP A 1067 4.84 -40.91 25.14
CA ASP A 1067 5.99 -40.87 26.06
C ASP A 1067 6.99 -39.80 25.67
N ALA A 1068 7.18 -39.60 24.35
CA ALA A 1068 8.04 -38.56 23.82
C ALA A 1068 7.49 -37.93 22.54
N ILE A 1069 7.80 -36.63 22.38
CA ILE A 1069 7.65 -35.92 21.12
C ILE A 1069 9.04 -35.72 20.49
N LYS A 1070 9.20 -36.14 19.23
CA LYS A 1070 10.44 -35.96 18.47
C LYS A 1070 10.23 -34.90 17.39
N PHE A 1071 11.19 -33.96 17.35
CA PHE A 1071 11.26 -32.90 16.35
C PHE A 1071 12.42 -33.14 15.38
N GLY A 1072 12.12 -33.12 14.09
CA GLY A 1072 13.10 -33.03 13.02
C GLY A 1072 13.41 -31.60 12.63
N TYR A 1073 14.69 -31.25 12.47
CA TYR A 1073 15.12 -29.97 11.90
C TYR A 1073 15.39 -30.16 10.41
N VAL A 1074 14.42 -29.84 9.57
CA VAL A 1074 14.53 -29.97 8.11
C VAL A 1074 14.69 -28.59 7.46
N SER A 1075 15.67 -28.44 6.58
CA SER A 1075 15.97 -27.18 5.89
C SER A 1075 16.04 -27.40 4.38
N ARG A 1076 15.66 -26.39 3.58
CA ARG A 1076 15.90 -26.41 2.13
C ARG A 1076 17.40 -26.56 1.83
N MET A 1077 17.77 -27.27 0.77
CA MET A 1077 19.18 -27.33 0.33
C MET A 1077 19.69 -25.96 -0.12
N SER A 1078 18.83 -25.18 -0.77
CA SER A 1078 19.06 -23.79 -1.12
C SER A 1078 17.82 -22.99 -0.75
N VAL A 1079 17.99 -21.81 -0.16
CA VAL A 1079 16.87 -20.94 0.25
C VAL A 1079 15.88 -20.61 -0.88
N ARG A 1080 16.33 -20.70 -2.15
CA ARG A 1080 15.52 -20.46 -3.35
C ARG A 1080 14.92 -21.71 -3.99
N ASN A 1081 15.21 -22.90 -3.46
CA ASN A 1081 14.75 -24.17 -4.01
C ASN A 1081 13.85 -24.89 -2.99
N SER A 1082 12.54 -24.88 -3.21
CA SER A 1082 11.56 -25.58 -2.38
C SER A 1082 11.41 -27.07 -2.72
N ALA A 1083 12.10 -27.59 -3.74
CA ALA A 1083 11.93 -28.98 -4.18
C ALA A 1083 12.84 -29.98 -3.45
N GLN A 1084 13.90 -29.51 -2.79
CA GLN A 1084 14.93 -30.37 -2.18
C GLN A 1084 15.24 -29.94 -0.76
N HIS A 1085 15.15 -30.90 0.17
CA HIS A 1085 15.30 -30.68 1.61
C HIS A 1085 16.31 -31.65 2.22
N VAL A 1086 16.91 -31.23 3.33
CA VAL A 1086 17.85 -32.03 4.11
C VAL A 1086 17.50 -31.98 5.59
N ILE A 1087 17.65 -33.11 6.27
CA ILE A 1087 17.53 -33.27 7.71
C ILE A 1087 18.88 -32.87 8.32
N LEU A 1088 18.86 -31.84 9.17
CA LEU A 1088 20.05 -31.31 9.83
C LEU A 1088 20.27 -31.90 11.23
N GLY A 1089 19.22 -32.48 11.83
CA GLY A 1089 19.29 -33.15 13.12
C GLY A 1089 17.90 -33.36 13.70
N THR A 1090 17.86 -34.01 14.86
CA THR A 1090 16.63 -34.30 15.60
C THR A 1090 16.77 -33.89 17.06
N GLN A 1091 15.63 -33.76 17.73
CA GLN A 1091 15.56 -33.53 19.18
C GLN A 1091 14.36 -34.25 19.77
N GLN A 1092 14.56 -34.90 20.90
CA GLN A 1092 13.51 -35.57 21.67
C GLN A 1092 13.20 -34.76 22.92
N LEU A 1093 11.92 -34.61 23.24
CA LEU A 1093 11.42 -33.93 24.43
C LEU A 1093 10.25 -34.73 25.01
N ARG A 1094 10.00 -34.59 26.33
CA ARG A 1094 8.78 -35.11 26.94
C ARG A 1094 7.64 -34.10 26.74
N PRO A 1095 6.43 -34.51 26.32
CA PRO A 1095 5.35 -33.56 26.02
C PRO A 1095 4.98 -32.65 27.19
N VAL A 1096 4.93 -33.19 28.42
CA VAL A 1096 4.59 -32.41 29.64
C VAL A 1096 5.63 -31.33 29.93
N GLU A 1097 6.92 -31.65 29.84
CA GLU A 1097 7.99 -30.67 30.04
C GLU A 1097 8.01 -29.64 28.91
N PHE A 1098 7.75 -30.07 27.68
CA PHE A 1098 7.72 -29.18 26.54
C PHE A 1098 6.55 -28.20 26.62
N ALA A 1099 5.37 -28.63 27.08
CA ALA A 1099 4.22 -27.77 27.35
C ALA A 1099 4.57 -26.64 28.34
N GLN A 1100 5.26 -26.97 29.43
CA GLN A 1100 5.74 -25.98 30.40
C GLN A 1100 6.73 -24.99 29.74
N ASN A 1101 7.67 -25.50 28.93
CA ASN A 1101 8.66 -24.66 28.24
C ASN A 1101 8.04 -23.66 27.26
N ILE A 1102 6.92 -23.99 26.61
CA ILE A 1102 6.20 -23.09 25.69
C ILE A 1102 5.12 -22.24 26.39
N SER A 1103 5.10 -22.26 27.72
CA SER A 1103 4.11 -21.54 28.56
C SER A 1103 2.66 -21.96 28.27
N MET A 1104 2.42 -23.25 28.02
CA MET A 1104 1.10 -23.79 27.78
C MET A 1104 0.55 -24.42 29.07
N ASN A 1105 -0.65 -23.99 29.48
CA ASN A 1105 -1.37 -24.55 30.62
C ASN A 1105 -2.51 -25.44 30.12
N MET A 1106 -2.49 -26.74 30.45
CA MET A 1106 -3.54 -27.67 30.04
C MET A 1106 -4.88 -27.38 30.69
N ASP A 1107 -4.91 -26.88 31.93
CA ASP A 1107 -6.16 -26.53 32.61
C ASP A 1107 -6.87 -25.36 31.90
N ASN A 1108 -6.10 -24.42 31.33
CA ASN A 1108 -6.65 -23.38 30.47
C ASN A 1108 -7.20 -23.96 29.16
N GLY A 1109 -6.45 -24.86 28.51
CA GLY A 1109 -6.91 -25.55 27.31
C GLY A 1109 -8.24 -26.29 27.52
N TRP A 1110 -8.36 -27.03 28.63
CA TRP A 1110 -9.61 -27.70 29.02
C TRP A 1110 -10.73 -26.71 29.32
N GLY A 1111 -10.43 -25.59 29.97
CA GLY A 1111 -11.40 -24.51 30.22
C GLY A 1111 -11.95 -23.90 28.93
N ILE A 1112 -11.09 -23.68 27.93
CA ILE A 1112 -11.49 -23.19 26.60
C ILE A 1112 -12.38 -24.21 25.90
N LEU A 1113 -11.96 -25.49 25.86
CA LEU A 1113 -12.74 -26.55 25.25
C LEU A 1113 -14.12 -26.68 25.91
N ARG A 1114 -14.17 -26.65 27.24
CA ARG A 1114 -15.43 -26.72 28.00
C ARG A 1114 -16.36 -25.55 27.66
N CYS A 1115 -15.84 -24.33 27.58
CA CYS A 1115 -16.61 -23.15 27.19
C CYS A 1115 -17.22 -23.29 25.79
N VAL A 1116 -16.46 -23.82 24.83
CA VAL A 1116 -16.94 -24.07 23.45
C VAL A 1116 -18.03 -25.14 23.44
N ILE A 1117 -17.82 -26.25 24.13
CA ILE A 1117 -18.81 -27.35 24.24
C ILE A 1117 -20.10 -26.84 24.87
N ASP A 1118 -20.04 -26.14 26.00
CA ASP A 1118 -21.22 -25.57 26.66
C ASP A 1118 -21.95 -24.57 25.76
N SER A 1119 -21.24 -23.85 24.90
CA SER A 1119 -21.83 -22.90 23.96
C SER A 1119 -22.57 -23.59 22.83
N CYS A 1120 -22.03 -24.68 22.28
CA CYS A 1120 -22.68 -25.50 21.26
C CYS A 1120 -23.86 -26.30 21.84
N MET A 1121 -23.70 -26.88 23.03
CA MET A 1121 -24.73 -27.64 23.74
C MET A 1121 -25.88 -26.78 24.28
N ARG A 1122 -25.80 -25.45 24.22
CA ARG A 1122 -26.92 -24.54 24.48
C ARG A 1122 -27.79 -24.27 23.24
N GLN A 1123 -27.27 -24.47 22.03
CA GLN A 1123 -27.98 -24.15 20.79
C GLN A 1123 -28.89 -25.30 20.34
N PRO A 1124 -30.00 -25.08 19.60
CA PRO A 1124 -30.85 -26.17 19.12
C PRO A 1124 -30.09 -27.23 18.29
N GLN A 1125 -30.72 -28.36 17.97
CA GLN A 1125 -30.11 -29.35 17.06
C GLN A 1125 -29.87 -28.71 15.69
N GLY A 1126 -28.74 -29.04 15.04
CA GLY A 1126 -28.34 -28.43 13.78
C GLY A 1126 -26.83 -28.30 13.59
N LYS A 1127 -26.42 -27.72 12.46
CA LYS A 1127 -25.01 -27.45 12.10
C LYS A 1127 -24.62 -26.01 12.48
N TYR A 1128 -23.44 -25.88 13.07
CA TYR A 1128 -22.85 -24.62 13.51
C TYR A 1128 -21.42 -24.50 13.00
N LEU A 1129 -20.89 -23.27 12.95
CA LEU A 1129 -19.52 -23.01 12.54
C LEU A 1129 -18.78 -22.20 13.60
N LEU A 1130 -17.69 -22.74 14.11
CA LEU A 1130 -16.71 -22.02 14.92
C LEU A 1130 -15.63 -21.49 13.99
N MET A 1131 -15.47 -20.17 13.91
CA MET A 1131 -14.49 -19.54 13.03
C MET A 1131 -13.65 -18.50 13.78
N LYS A 1132 -12.33 -18.57 13.63
CA LYS A 1132 -11.43 -17.52 14.13
C LYS A 1132 -11.33 -16.38 13.12
N ASP A 1133 -11.59 -15.15 13.56
CA ASP A 1133 -11.58 -13.97 12.71
C ASP A 1133 -10.16 -13.73 12.13
N PRO A 1134 -9.99 -13.46 10.83
CA PRO A 1134 -8.67 -13.28 10.23
C PRO A 1134 -7.88 -12.09 10.81
N GLN A 1135 -8.55 -11.00 11.18
CA GLN A 1135 -7.92 -9.75 11.59
C GLN A 1135 -7.93 -9.58 13.12
N SER A 1136 -9.02 -9.99 13.76
CA SER A 1136 -9.28 -9.80 15.18
C SER A 1136 -8.95 -11.05 16.01
N PRO A 1137 -8.49 -10.90 17.26
CA PRO A 1137 -8.24 -12.01 18.19
C PRO A 1137 -9.55 -12.50 18.84
N VAL A 1138 -10.49 -12.97 18.01
CA VAL A 1138 -11.84 -13.42 18.42
C VAL A 1138 -12.23 -14.69 17.67
N VAL A 1139 -12.88 -15.63 18.37
CA VAL A 1139 -13.58 -16.78 17.76
C VAL A 1139 -15.08 -16.50 17.76
N ARG A 1140 -15.75 -16.70 16.63
CA ARG A 1140 -17.21 -16.54 16.50
C ARG A 1140 -17.89 -17.88 16.24
N LEU A 1141 -19.05 -18.06 16.86
CA LEU A 1141 -19.96 -19.18 16.62
C LEU A 1141 -21.10 -18.71 15.71
N TYR A 1142 -21.24 -19.33 14.54
CA TYR A 1142 -22.31 -19.05 13.57
C TYR A 1142 -23.32 -20.19 13.53
N SER A 1143 -24.60 -19.84 13.31
CA SER A 1143 -25.64 -20.78 12.89
C SER A 1143 -25.56 -21.00 11.39
N LEU A 1144 -25.59 -22.25 10.93
CA LEU A 1144 -25.62 -22.59 9.50
C LEU A 1144 -27.04 -23.05 9.09
N PRO A 1145 -27.59 -22.58 7.95
CA PRO A 1145 -28.79 -23.17 7.35
C PRO A 1145 -28.59 -24.64 6.94
N GLU A 1146 -29.68 -25.40 6.85
CA GLU A 1146 -29.69 -26.76 6.28
C GLU A 1146 -29.16 -26.75 4.83
N GLY A 1147 -28.37 -27.75 4.43
CA GLY A 1147 -27.70 -27.79 3.12
C GLY A 1147 -26.39 -26.99 3.01
N THR A 1148 -25.98 -26.24 4.04
CA THR A 1148 -24.71 -25.49 3.97
C THR A 1148 -23.51 -26.44 3.97
N PHE A 1149 -22.68 -26.36 2.91
CA PHE A 1149 -21.54 -27.23 2.61
C PHE A 1149 -21.88 -28.62 2.03
N GLU A 1150 -23.15 -28.91 1.76
CA GLU A 1150 -23.51 -30.05 0.92
C GLU A 1150 -23.25 -29.64 -0.54
N SER A 1151 -22.34 -30.34 -1.22
CA SER A 1151 -22.07 -30.13 -2.64
C SER A 1151 -23.24 -30.63 -3.48
N ASP A 1152 -23.62 -29.88 -4.53
CA ASP A 1152 -24.61 -30.25 -5.56
C ASP A 1152 -24.19 -31.48 -6.41
N GLN A 1153 -23.69 -32.55 -5.78
CA GLN A 1153 -23.30 -33.78 -6.47
C GLN A 1153 -24.50 -34.67 -6.86
N ASP A 1154 -25.70 -34.40 -6.33
CA ASP A 1154 -26.92 -35.16 -6.67
C ASP A 1154 -27.78 -34.51 -7.77
N SER A 1155 -27.29 -33.47 -8.46
CA SER A 1155 -28.06 -32.76 -9.51
C SER A 1155 -27.71 -33.15 -10.96
N ASN A 1156 -26.83 -34.14 -11.16
CA ASN A 1156 -26.36 -34.55 -12.49
C ASN A 1156 -26.90 -35.90 -13.01
N ASP A 1157 -27.84 -36.54 -12.31
CA ASP A 1157 -28.40 -37.84 -12.73
C ASP A 1157 -29.81 -37.77 -13.35
N GLU A 1158 -30.31 -36.58 -13.72
CA GLU A 1158 -31.54 -36.46 -14.50
C GLU A 1158 -31.39 -35.51 -15.69
N HIS A 1159 -31.15 -36.12 -16.87
CA HIS A 1159 -31.41 -35.65 -18.24
C HIS A 1159 -30.18 -35.72 -19.17
N GLY A 1160 -30.05 -36.86 -19.84
CA GLY A 1160 -29.09 -37.06 -20.92
C GLY A 1160 -29.30 -38.39 -21.65
N GLY A 1161 -30.55 -38.75 -21.92
CA GLY A 1161 -30.87 -39.77 -22.92
C GLY A 1161 -31.40 -39.06 -24.15
N ASP A 1162 -30.54 -38.76 -25.11
CA ASP A 1162 -30.97 -38.59 -26.50
C ASP A 1162 -29.87 -39.11 -27.44
N SER A 1163 -30.38 -39.87 -28.39
CA SER A 1163 -29.73 -40.72 -29.39
C SER A 1163 -28.95 -39.93 -30.44
N ASP A 1164 -27.73 -40.39 -30.72
CA ASP A 1164 -27.01 -40.12 -31.96
C ASP A 1164 -27.57 -41.02 -33.08
N GLU A 1165 -28.40 -40.44 -33.97
CA GLU A 1165 -28.55 -40.86 -35.36
C GLU A 1165 -27.84 -39.82 -36.24
N ASP A 1166 -26.64 -40.16 -36.76
CA ASP A 1166 -26.35 -40.23 -38.20
C ASP A 1166 -24.86 -40.13 -38.51
N SER A 1167 -24.38 -41.17 -39.22
CA SER A 1167 -23.13 -41.36 -39.99
C SER A 1167 -21.80 -41.60 -39.28
#